data_AF-A0A1G0LIJ2-F1
#
_entry.id   AF-A0A1G0LIJ2-F1
#
_cell.length_a   1.000
_cell.length_b   1.000
_cell.length_c   1.000
_cell.angle_alpha   90.00
_cell.angle_beta   90.00
_cell.angle_gamma   90.00
#
_symmetry.space_group_name_H-M   'P 1'
#
loop_
_entity.id
_entity.type
_entity.pdbx_description
1 polymer ?
#
loop_
_entity_poly.entity_id
_entity_poly.type
_entity_poly.pdbx_seq_one_letter_code
_entity_poly.pdbx_strand_id
1 'polypeptide(L)'
;MGHTTISQSATKRLCRRIFILVAPLALFFQMLLPVSALASVSNHLYRIDIHPRKDFTRLTIRLSDSPDYTLAVIPGNRLRIVIQDTSGALFKKLRSYSDKNIGGLVLKKRGDSLMVTFQIAQMAGWRDLSRPGVTAVTLDVGAPFKAGSPQPSQKGREKIWAGIGKLVRDFDPPLKSEIPFTPTDQQVLKSFLTEEEQKEFMSAESALYKGSLTEAEELFTRFSSRQTKIRPLALYRLAETWYRLQKYPQALAAFREAEKLWPDYLGLNPGVTFYYGDSIARSGELTQARALLASLVARLADKAFAPALLVRLGDILTRQGHELEGRAIYQNVAQHFKHNKASQMALMRLADGEFLQSTPWNYRLIGDIYLKASQQSGDLDMREESHFKHVLLEAIHGEAGEALQMLMRFQRNFPRGVYVAVNRTIREVLVAEVYRSTVWDKDPASLVRFMEEQNEYLAGCVEQPGFLATVTRAYNEAGRPIELVKLLTSLIGRSWAASVAPELYVSIVDNAELIGDTATAERTLKAFLVMFPAHRQARLMTERLGSIYFAAEKHQQVKDTLVWLLKKGERAQRSESFYLLGRSLWELRLYSQAAKSMELFLASTSGRDPRLVPDAYYVAGSARESLGDRKAALKLFEAALKIPDNKRHEEFTYKTGQINLKEGNTRRAKDLFDQLAKNGKDPDWQKLALQALNSIESKPSPP
;
A
#
# COMPACT_ATOMS: atom_id res chain seq x y z
N MET A 1 -44.58 -34.78 -32.33
CA MET A 1 -46.01 -35.02 -32.61
C MET A 1 -46.53 -36.06 -31.62
N GLY A 2 -47.67 -35.80 -30.96
CA GLY A 2 -48.42 -36.74 -30.08
C GLY A 2 -48.00 -36.76 -28.60
N HIS A 3 -48.43 -35.86 -27.71
CA HIS A 3 -49.70 -35.75 -26.95
C HIS A 3 -49.97 -36.83 -25.85
N THR A 4 -49.87 -36.38 -24.57
CA THR A 4 -50.84 -36.50 -23.42
C THR A 4 -51.28 -37.92 -22.96
N THR A 5 -51.44 -38.33 -21.67
CA THR A 5 -51.66 -37.69 -20.36
C THR A 5 -51.80 -38.78 -19.25
N ILE A 6 -51.60 -38.43 -17.96
CA ILE A 6 -52.35 -38.90 -16.74
C ILE A 6 -52.07 -40.37 -16.26
N SER A 7 -51.98 -40.76 -14.97
CA SER A 7 -52.20 -40.16 -13.63
C SER A 7 -51.70 -41.09 -12.51
N GLN A 8 -51.21 -40.45 -11.44
CA GLN A 8 -51.37 -40.68 -9.99
C GLN A 8 -51.83 -42.05 -9.45
N SER A 9 -51.02 -42.55 -8.52
CA SER A 9 -51.32 -43.65 -7.60
C SER A 9 -51.88 -43.15 -6.26
N ALA A 10 -53.05 -43.72 -5.95
CA ALA A 10 -53.55 -44.18 -4.65
C ALA A 10 -52.83 -43.75 -3.35
N THR A 11 -53.53 -42.99 -2.49
CA THR A 11 -54.23 -43.52 -1.29
C THR A 11 -54.87 -42.37 -0.49
N LYS A 12 -56.18 -42.17 -0.68
CA LYS A 12 -57.05 -41.37 0.19
C LYS A 12 -58.38 -42.10 0.28
N ARG A 13 -58.74 -42.56 1.48
CA ARG A 13 -60.09 -42.55 2.08
C ARG A 13 -60.12 -43.49 3.28
N LEU A 14 -60.20 -42.92 4.49
CA LEU A 14 -61.31 -43.23 5.38
C LEU A 14 -61.46 -42.15 6.46
N CYS A 15 -62.72 -41.82 6.73
CA CYS A 15 -63.25 -41.18 7.93
C CYS A 15 -63.09 -39.67 8.11
N ARG A 16 -64.05 -38.97 7.50
CA ARG A 16 -64.68 -37.74 7.98
C ARG A 16 -65.28 -37.93 9.39
N ARG A 17 -65.06 -36.92 10.24
CA ARG A 17 -66.02 -36.24 11.15
C ARG A 17 -66.71 -37.07 12.24
N ILE A 18 -66.29 -36.89 13.50
CA ILE A 18 -67.14 -36.84 14.70
C ILE A 18 -66.52 -35.84 15.72
N PHE A 19 -67.26 -34.76 16.02
CA PHE A 19 -67.29 -33.90 17.23
C PHE A 19 -66.03 -33.07 17.58
N ILE A 20 -66.03 -31.73 17.43
CA ILE A 20 -66.65 -30.67 18.26
C ILE A 20 -66.18 -30.70 19.71
N LEU A 21 -65.71 -29.53 20.17
CA LEU A 21 -65.24 -29.14 21.52
C LEU A 21 -63.78 -29.48 21.83
N VAL A 22 -62.86 -28.61 21.41
CA VAL A 22 -61.94 -27.86 22.30
C VAL A 22 -61.12 -26.91 21.40
N ALA A 23 -60.93 -25.69 21.87
CA ALA A 23 -60.08 -24.61 21.35
C ALA A 23 -60.69 -23.67 20.28
N PRO A 24 -61.11 -22.48 20.73
CA PRO A 24 -60.59 -21.24 20.18
C PRO A 24 -59.80 -20.52 21.29
N LEU A 25 -58.55 -20.94 21.50
CA LEU A 25 -57.57 -20.15 22.28
C LEU A 25 -56.22 -20.02 21.56
N ALA A 26 -56.18 -20.35 20.26
CA ALA A 26 -54.95 -20.38 19.47
C ALA A 26 -55.01 -19.51 18.20
N LEU A 27 -55.95 -18.56 18.14
CA LEU A 27 -56.04 -17.58 17.04
C LEU A 27 -55.88 -16.11 17.50
N PHE A 28 -55.38 -15.90 18.73
CA PHE A 28 -55.07 -14.56 19.26
C PHE A 28 -53.57 -14.31 19.52
N PHE A 29 -52.69 -15.22 19.05
CA PHE A 29 -51.24 -15.14 19.30
C PHE A 29 -50.38 -15.06 18.03
N GLN A 30 -50.95 -14.62 16.91
CA GLN A 30 -50.22 -14.39 15.64
C GLN A 30 -50.26 -12.93 15.15
N MET A 31 -50.47 -11.96 16.04
CA MET A 31 -50.40 -10.52 15.70
C MET A 31 -49.62 -9.67 16.73
N LEU A 32 -48.54 -10.18 17.32
CA LEU A 32 -47.60 -9.35 18.09
C LEU A 32 -46.16 -9.88 17.96
N LEU A 33 -45.56 -9.71 16.79
CA LEU A 33 -44.10 -9.55 16.70
C LEU A 33 -43.81 -8.40 15.73
N PRO A 34 -43.47 -7.20 16.22
CA PRO A 34 -42.74 -6.28 15.38
C PRO A 34 -41.31 -6.82 15.26
N VAL A 35 -40.93 -7.19 14.04
CA VAL A 35 -39.54 -7.14 13.60
C VAL A 35 -39.08 -5.70 13.80
N SER A 36 -38.21 -5.49 14.78
CA SER A 36 -37.39 -4.31 14.94
C SER A 36 -36.18 -4.73 15.75
N ALA A 37 -35.16 -5.26 15.08
CA ALA A 37 -33.80 -5.09 15.56
C ALA A 37 -33.50 -3.59 15.43
N LEU A 38 -33.92 -2.80 16.43
CA LEU A 38 -33.47 -1.44 16.60
C LEU A 38 -31.97 -1.53 16.87
N ALA A 39 -31.16 -1.05 15.92
CA ALA A 39 -29.77 -0.72 16.21
C ALA A 39 -29.76 0.11 17.50
N SER A 40 -29.09 -0.37 18.54
CA SER A 40 -28.91 0.43 19.75
C SER A 40 -27.98 1.57 19.40
N VAL A 41 -28.55 2.77 19.21
CA VAL A 41 -27.78 4.00 19.01
C VAL A 41 -26.83 4.15 20.20
N SER A 42 -25.52 4.01 19.96
CA SER A 42 -24.51 3.82 21.02
C SER A 42 -24.23 5.08 21.83
N ASN A 43 -24.52 6.26 21.29
CA ASN A 43 -24.23 7.54 21.93
C ASN A 43 -25.50 8.36 22.23
N HIS A 44 -25.45 9.21 23.25
CA HIS A 44 -26.60 10.01 23.69
C HIS A 44 -26.21 11.44 24.07
N LEU A 45 -26.98 12.42 23.57
CA LEU A 45 -26.86 13.83 23.93
C LEU A 45 -27.55 14.12 25.26
N TYR A 46 -26.78 14.54 26.26
CA TYR A 46 -27.32 14.92 27.57
C TYR A 46 -27.44 16.44 27.77
N ARG A 47 -26.54 17.24 27.18
CA ARG A 47 -26.52 18.69 27.42
C ARG A 47 -25.92 19.47 26.26
N ILE A 48 -26.38 20.70 26.09
CA ILE A 48 -25.73 21.71 25.25
C ILE A 48 -25.51 22.95 26.11
N ASP A 49 -24.25 23.33 26.28
CA ASP A 49 -23.83 24.53 26.97
C ASP A 49 -23.48 25.63 25.95
N ILE A 50 -24.02 26.82 26.16
CA ILE A 50 -23.70 28.00 25.35
C ILE A 50 -23.14 29.09 26.28
N HIS A 51 -21.90 29.50 26.04
CA HIS A 51 -21.18 30.48 26.85
C HIS A 51 -20.70 31.65 26.01
N PRO A 52 -21.45 32.76 25.95
CA PRO A 52 -21.00 34.01 25.36
C PRO A 52 -19.75 34.55 26.07
N ARG A 53 -18.76 34.99 25.29
CA ARG A 53 -17.55 35.68 25.74
C ARG A 53 -17.41 37.02 25.01
N LYS A 54 -16.39 37.80 25.39
CA LYS A 54 -16.17 39.15 24.84
C LYS A 54 -16.03 39.16 23.33
N ASP A 55 -15.40 38.17 22.70
CA ASP A 55 -15.15 38.20 21.25
C ASP A 55 -15.73 36.99 20.50
N PHE A 56 -16.27 36.01 21.22
CA PHE A 56 -16.82 34.78 20.65
C PHE A 56 -17.86 34.14 21.57
N THR A 57 -18.57 33.14 21.06
CA THR A 57 -19.49 32.28 21.82
C THR A 57 -18.97 30.85 21.78
N ARG A 58 -18.84 30.23 22.96
CA ARG A 58 -18.44 28.82 23.08
C ARG A 58 -19.66 27.93 23.17
N LEU A 59 -19.79 27.02 22.23
CA LEU A 59 -20.78 25.96 22.19
C LEU A 59 -20.14 24.64 22.62
N THR A 60 -20.68 23.98 23.64
CA THR A 60 -20.23 22.65 24.08
C THR A 60 -21.40 21.68 24.06
N ILE A 61 -21.36 20.70 23.16
CA ILE A 61 -22.34 19.62 23.02
C ILE A 61 -21.78 18.40 23.73
N ARG A 62 -22.52 17.89 24.70
CA ARG A 62 -22.03 17.00 25.74
C ARG A 62 -22.72 15.63 25.60
N LEU A 63 -21.94 14.55 25.44
CA LEU A 63 -22.40 13.24 24.98
C LEU A 63 -21.97 12.07 25.90
N SER A 64 -22.66 10.93 25.85
CA SER A 64 -22.34 9.76 26.68
C SER A 64 -21.04 9.06 26.31
N ASP A 65 -20.67 9.10 25.04
CA ASP A 65 -19.43 8.52 24.51
C ASP A 65 -18.71 9.53 23.60
N SER A 66 -17.45 9.25 23.26
CA SER A 66 -16.66 10.05 22.32
C SER A 66 -17.43 10.20 21.00
N PRO A 67 -17.76 11.43 20.56
CA PRO A 67 -18.47 11.63 19.32
C PRO A 67 -17.64 11.25 18.11
N ASP A 68 -18.26 10.57 17.16
CA ASP A 68 -17.92 10.72 15.75
C ASP A 68 -18.84 11.79 15.16
N TYR A 69 -18.27 12.89 14.69
CA TYR A 69 -19.05 14.02 14.19
C TYR A 69 -18.37 14.72 13.04
N THR A 70 -19.19 15.44 12.29
CA THR A 70 -18.75 16.31 11.20
C THR A 70 -19.30 17.71 11.45
N LEU A 71 -18.55 18.70 10.99
CA LEU A 71 -18.93 20.11 11.05
C LEU A 71 -18.85 20.70 9.65
N ALA A 72 -19.91 21.38 9.23
CA ALA A 72 -19.99 21.98 7.91
C ALA A 72 -20.67 23.34 7.94
N VAL A 73 -20.16 24.26 7.12
CA VAL A 73 -20.88 25.48 6.77
C VAL A 73 -21.91 25.12 5.70
N ILE A 74 -23.14 25.58 5.88
CA ILE A 74 -24.24 25.38 4.94
C ILE A 74 -24.78 26.75 4.46
N PRO A 75 -25.50 26.81 3.32
CA PRO A 75 -26.02 28.05 2.78
C PRO A 75 -26.83 28.87 3.80
N GLY A 76 -26.70 30.19 3.71
CA GLY A 76 -27.32 31.16 4.61
C GLY A 76 -26.51 31.45 5.87
N ASN A 77 -25.18 31.32 5.82
CA ASN A 77 -24.26 31.55 6.94
C ASN A 77 -24.66 30.75 8.19
N ARG A 78 -24.84 29.44 8.01
CA ARG A 78 -25.20 28.52 9.08
C ARG A 78 -24.12 27.46 9.25
N LEU A 79 -23.91 27.03 10.49
CA LEU A 79 -23.12 25.86 10.81
C LEU A 79 -24.02 24.68 11.10
N ARG A 80 -23.59 23.51 10.66
CA ARG A 80 -24.24 22.23 10.93
C ARG A 80 -23.23 21.25 11.50
N ILE A 81 -23.56 20.72 12.67
CA ILE A 81 -22.88 19.60 13.30
C ILE A 81 -23.75 18.37 13.09
N VAL A 82 -23.19 17.28 12.57
CA VAL A 82 -23.85 15.98 12.51
C VAL A 82 -23.03 15.00 13.31
N ILE A 83 -23.66 14.39 14.33
CA ILE A 83 -23.04 13.46 15.27
C ILE A 83 -23.62 12.08 14.95
N GLN A 84 -22.77 11.16 14.50
CA GLN A 84 -23.15 9.82 14.10
C GLN A 84 -23.56 8.98 15.31
N ASP A 85 -24.41 7.98 15.08
CA ASP A 85 -24.88 7.01 16.09
C ASP A 85 -25.25 7.66 17.43
N THR A 86 -25.90 8.83 17.34
CA THR A 86 -26.22 9.68 18.49
C THR A 86 -27.71 9.96 18.54
N SER A 87 -28.32 9.60 19.66
CA SER A 87 -29.70 9.94 20.01
C SER A 87 -29.72 11.05 21.06
N GLY A 88 -30.89 11.62 21.39
CA GLY A 88 -30.99 12.60 22.47
C GLY A 88 -32.17 13.56 22.38
N ALA A 89 -32.29 14.40 23.41
CA ALA A 89 -33.29 15.45 23.48
C ALA A 89 -33.03 16.55 22.44
N LEU A 90 -34.08 17.04 21.77
CA LEU A 90 -33.97 18.05 20.70
C LEU A 90 -33.95 19.50 21.21
N PHE A 91 -33.85 19.71 22.52
CA PHE A 91 -33.77 21.00 23.21
C PHE A 91 -34.49 22.17 22.50
N LYS A 92 -35.82 22.09 22.35
CA LYS A 92 -36.62 23.09 21.61
C LYS A 92 -36.39 24.53 22.10
N LYS A 93 -36.08 24.71 23.39
CA LYS A 93 -35.76 26.01 24.00
C LYS A 93 -34.54 26.73 23.40
N LEU A 94 -33.61 26.01 22.76
CA LEU A 94 -32.42 26.60 22.15
C LEU A 94 -32.70 27.19 20.76
N ARG A 95 -33.88 26.96 20.19
CA ARG A 95 -34.27 27.51 18.87
C ARG A 95 -34.41 29.02 18.88
N SER A 96 -34.81 29.59 20.01
CA SER A 96 -34.98 31.04 20.21
C SER A 96 -33.74 31.71 20.77
N TYR A 97 -32.67 30.97 21.05
CA TYR A 97 -31.41 31.55 21.52
C TYR A 97 -30.81 32.45 20.44
N SER A 98 -30.27 33.60 20.80
CA SER A 98 -29.52 34.44 19.88
C SER A 98 -28.53 35.30 20.65
N ASP A 99 -27.34 35.47 20.12
CA ASP A 99 -26.35 36.44 20.57
C ASP A 99 -25.66 37.11 19.37
N LYS A 100 -24.60 37.90 19.62
CA LYS A 100 -23.88 38.63 18.57
C LYS A 100 -23.12 37.75 17.57
N ASN A 101 -22.90 36.48 17.88
CA ASN A 101 -22.08 35.55 17.09
C ASN A 101 -22.92 34.42 16.49
N ILE A 102 -23.92 33.90 17.22
CA ILE A 102 -24.75 32.76 16.81
C ILE A 102 -26.24 33.00 17.01
N GLY A 103 -27.06 32.36 16.17
CA GLY A 103 -28.52 32.38 16.26
C GLY A 103 -29.12 30.98 16.20
N GLY A 104 -30.14 30.75 17.02
CA GLY A 104 -31.08 29.63 17.06
C GLY A 104 -30.51 28.23 16.76
N LEU A 105 -30.38 27.39 17.78
CA LEU A 105 -29.96 26.00 17.58
C LEU A 105 -31.17 25.10 17.27
N VAL A 106 -31.16 24.51 16.08
CA VAL A 106 -32.17 23.58 15.60
C VAL A 106 -31.59 22.17 15.61
N LEU A 107 -32.13 21.33 16.49
CA LEU A 107 -31.79 19.92 16.55
C LEU A 107 -32.81 19.07 15.79
N LYS A 108 -32.33 18.11 14.99
CA LYS A 108 -33.15 17.12 14.28
C LYS A 108 -32.48 15.74 14.30
N LYS A 109 -33.27 14.67 14.33
CA LYS A 109 -32.79 13.30 14.11
C LYS A 109 -32.83 12.99 12.61
N ARG A 110 -31.83 12.28 12.09
CA ARG A 110 -31.79 11.78 10.70
C ARG A 110 -31.15 10.40 10.70
N GLY A 111 -31.96 9.35 10.53
CA GLY A 111 -31.49 7.98 10.77
C GLY A 111 -30.98 7.83 12.20
N ASP A 112 -29.80 7.26 12.35
CA ASP A 112 -29.12 7.05 13.63
C ASP A 112 -28.28 8.25 14.09
N SER A 113 -28.25 9.34 13.31
CA SER A 113 -27.44 10.54 13.60
C SER A 113 -28.26 11.70 14.19
N LEU A 114 -27.62 12.50 15.04
CA LEU A 114 -28.15 13.76 15.56
C LEU A 114 -27.56 14.97 14.82
N MET A 115 -28.42 15.84 14.33
CA MET A 115 -28.03 17.06 13.62
C MET A 115 -28.31 18.29 14.47
N VAL A 116 -27.33 19.18 14.63
CA VAL A 116 -27.45 20.49 15.28
C VAL A 116 -27.11 21.57 14.25
N THR A 117 -28.05 22.43 13.90
CA THR A 117 -27.85 23.53 12.93
C THR A 117 -28.12 24.87 13.60
N PHE A 118 -27.24 25.86 13.39
CA PHE A 118 -27.41 27.21 13.91
C PHE A 118 -26.83 28.25 12.97
N GLN A 119 -27.33 29.47 13.04
CA GLN A 119 -26.85 30.62 12.26
C GLN A 119 -25.60 31.20 12.89
N ILE A 120 -24.69 31.72 12.07
CA ILE A 120 -23.52 32.48 12.49
C ILE A 120 -23.60 33.91 11.92
N ALA A 121 -23.00 34.87 12.63
CA ALA A 121 -22.96 36.26 12.17
C ALA A 121 -22.11 36.41 10.89
N GLN A 122 -22.43 37.38 10.03
CA GLN A 122 -21.86 37.52 8.68
C GLN A 122 -20.33 37.65 8.64
N MET A 123 -19.72 38.19 9.71
CA MET A 123 -18.27 38.33 9.86
C MET A 123 -17.66 37.40 10.92
N ALA A 124 -18.43 36.46 11.47
CA ALA A 124 -17.94 35.53 12.47
C ALA A 124 -17.33 34.28 11.81
N GLY A 125 -16.08 33.96 12.17
CA GLY A 125 -15.50 32.65 11.89
C GLY A 125 -15.74 31.68 13.05
N TRP A 126 -15.11 30.52 12.97
CA TRP A 126 -15.24 29.48 13.99
C TRP A 126 -13.97 28.65 14.13
N ARG A 127 -13.80 28.03 15.30
CA ARG A 127 -12.71 27.11 15.61
C ARG A 127 -13.25 25.90 16.36
N ASP A 128 -12.84 24.72 15.93
CA ASP A 128 -13.10 23.46 16.65
C ASP A 128 -12.03 23.23 17.73
N LEU A 129 -12.49 22.92 18.94
CA LEU A 129 -11.67 22.64 20.13
C LEU A 129 -11.90 21.23 20.68
N SER A 130 -12.65 20.40 19.96
CA SER A 130 -12.94 19.02 20.37
C SER A 130 -11.64 18.19 20.39
N ARG A 131 -11.54 17.25 21.33
CA ARG A 131 -10.36 16.38 21.50
C ARG A 131 -10.76 14.91 21.41
N PRO A 132 -9.96 14.04 20.77
CA PRO A 132 -10.20 12.61 20.76
C PRO A 132 -10.31 12.05 22.20
N GLY A 133 -11.28 11.17 22.44
CA GLY A 133 -11.51 10.57 23.76
C GLY A 133 -12.26 11.48 24.76
N VAL A 134 -12.56 12.72 24.38
CA VAL A 134 -13.45 13.59 25.17
C VAL A 134 -14.88 13.40 24.70
N THR A 135 -15.80 13.18 25.63
CA THR A 135 -17.23 12.96 25.35
C THR A 135 -17.99 14.26 25.10
N ALA A 136 -17.40 15.17 24.33
CA ALA A 136 -18.00 16.45 23.97
C ALA A 136 -17.45 17.03 22.66
N VAL A 137 -18.34 17.68 21.89
CA VAL A 137 -17.98 18.56 20.77
C VAL A 137 -17.91 19.99 21.29
N THR A 138 -16.79 20.69 21.10
CA THR A 138 -16.59 22.07 21.56
C THR A 138 -16.21 23.00 20.42
N LEU A 139 -17.01 24.03 20.18
CA LEU A 139 -16.78 25.03 19.14
C LEU A 139 -16.75 26.45 19.72
N ASP A 140 -15.83 27.26 19.23
CA ASP A 140 -15.85 28.71 19.44
C ASP A 140 -16.28 29.41 18.15
N VAL A 141 -17.23 30.35 18.23
CA VAL A 141 -17.74 31.11 17.06
C VAL A 141 -17.67 32.61 17.34
N GLY A 142 -17.03 33.39 16.48
CA GLY A 142 -16.91 34.83 16.66
C GLY A 142 -15.94 35.52 15.70
N ALA A 143 -15.86 36.84 15.81
CA ALA A 143 -15.03 37.72 14.98
C ALA A 143 -13.50 37.42 14.97
N PRO A 144 -12.85 36.95 16.05
CA PRO A 144 -11.40 36.74 16.04
C PRO A 144 -10.99 35.47 15.27
N PHE A 145 -11.94 34.61 14.91
CA PHE A 145 -11.66 33.39 14.17
C PHE A 145 -11.84 33.63 12.67
N LYS A 146 -10.99 33.01 11.87
CA LYS A 146 -11.25 32.84 10.44
C LYS A 146 -12.31 31.74 10.27
N ALA A 147 -13.08 31.76 9.19
CA ALA A 147 -13.86 30.58 8.83
C ALA A 147 -12.87 29.41 8.70
N GLY A 148 -12.93 28.44 9.61
CA GLY A 148 -11.98 27.34 9.64
C GLY A 148 -11.98 26.64 8.29
N SER A 149 -10.79 26.35 7.74
CA SER A 149 -10.69 25.36 6.67
C SER A 149 -11.11 24.02 7.27
N PRO A 150 -12.20 23.39 6.80
CA PRO A 150 -12.63 22.10 7.33
C PRO A 150 -11.45 21.13 7.26
N GLN A 151 -11.09 20.54 8.40
CA GLN A 151 -10.18 19.41 8.39
C GLN A 151 -10.88 18.22 7.72
N PRO A 152 -10.14 17.24 7.16
CA PRO A 152 -10.72 15.99 6.72
C PRO A 152 -11.49 15.39 7.89
N SER A 153 -12.76 15.11 7.71
CA SER A 153 -13.55 14.45 8.74
C SER A 153 -13.14 12.99 8.93
N GLN A 154 -12.52 12.40 7.91
CA GLN A 154 -12.14 11.00 7.85
C GLN A 154 -10.73 10.83 8.46
N LYS A 155 -10.63 10.10 9.57
CA LYS A 155 -9.35 9.73 10.19
C LYS A 155 -8.48 8.97 9.18
N GLY A 156 -7.16 9.18 9.21
CA GLY A 156 -6.22 8.49 8.30
C GLY A 156 -6.04 9.16 6.94
N ARG A 157 -6.74 10.28 6.67
CA ARG A 157 -6.64 11.06 5.41
C ARG A 157 -5.72 12.27 5.50
N GLU A 158 -5.01 12.45 6.61
CA GLU A 158 -4.22 13.64 6.89
C GLU A 158 -3.06 13.80 5.89
N LYS A 159 -2.45 12.69 5.46
CA LYS A 159 -1.40 12.68 4.43
C LYS A 159 -1.92 13.16 3.07
N ILE A 160 -3.15 12.76 2.70
CA ILE A 160 -3.79 13.24 1.47
C ILE A 160 -4.02 14.75 1.60
N TRP A 161 -4.61 15.20 2.72
CA TRP A 161 -4.92 16.62 2.97
C TRP A 161 -3.70 17.54 3.01
N ALA A 162 -2.61 17.12 3.65
CA ALA A 162 -1.41 17.94 3.79
C ALA A 162 -0.80 18.33 2.43
N GLY A 163 -0.96 17.51 1.39
CA GLY A 163 -0.47 17.79 0.03
C GLY A 163 -1.42 18.63 -0.83
N ILE A 164 -2.70 18.71 -0.47
CA ILE A 164 -3.76 19.30 -1.30
C ILE A 164 -3.67 20.82 -1.40
N GLY A 165 -3.26 21.49 -0.31
CA GLY A 165 -3.18 22.95 -0.29
C GLY A 165 -2.37 23.51 -1.46
N LYS A 166 -1.20 22.91 -1.74
CA LYS A 166 -0.35 23.27 -2.88
C LYS A 166 -0.98 22.87 -4.22
N LEU A 167 -1.62 21.70 -4.28
CA LEU A 167 -2.18 21.17 -5.51
C LEU A 167 -3.43 21.92 -5.99
N VAL A 168 -4.21 22.51 -5.08
CA VAL A 168 -5.44 23.23 -5.44
C VAL A 168 -5.18 24.74 -5.60
N ARG A 169 -4.26 25.32 -4.81
CA ARG A 169 -3.97 26.77 -4.88
C ARG A 169 -2.83 27.13 -5.82
N ASP A 170 -1.76 26.35 -5.80
CA ASP A 170 -0.48 26.73 -6.41
C ASP A 170 -0.19 25.99 -7.70
N PHE A 171 -0.91 24.89 -7.96
CA PHE A 171 -0.73 24.10 -9.17
C PHE A 171 -1.36 24.82 -10.37
N ASP A 172 -0.51 25.30 -11.26
CA ASP A 172 -0.89 25.94 -12.52
C ASP A 172 -0.47 25.01 -13.67
N PRO A 173 -1.34 24.09 -14.14
CA PRO A 173 -0.98 23.15 -15.20
C PRO A 173 -0.59 23.88 -16.49
N PRO A 174 0.24 23.29 -17.37
CA PRO A 174 0.57 23.90 -18.65
C PRO A 174 -0.69 24.26 -19.43
N LEU A 175 -0.76 25.47 -19.99
CA LEU A 175 -1.94 25.94 -20.72
C LEU A 175 -1.67 25.91 -22.22
N LYS A 176 -2.57 25.31 -22.98
CA LYS A 176 -2.57 25.46 -24.44
C LYS A 176 -3.37 26.71 -24.81
N SER A 177 -2.83 27.52 -25.73
CA SER A 177 -3.61 28.64 -26.26
C SER A 177 -4.80 28.10 -27.06
N GLU A 178 -5.99 28.65 -26.80
CA GLU A 178 -7.18 28.43 -27.65
C GLU A 178 -7.09 29.20 -28.97
N ILE A 179 -6.15 30.15 -29.07
CA ILE A 179 -5.90 30.90 -30.29
C ILE A 179 -5.18 29.97 -31.29
N PRO A 180 -5.70 29.80 -32.52
CA PRO A 180 -5.10 28.92 -33.51
C PRO A 180 -3.63 29.29 -33.79
N PHE A 181 -2.81 28.27 -33.98
CA PHE A 181 -1.44 28.49 -34.45
C PHE A 181 -1.48 29.05 -35.88
N THR A 182 -0.92 30.23 -36.07
CA THR A 182 -0.75 30.84 -37.39
C THR A 182 0.70 30.64 -37.84
N PRO A 183 0.98 29.79 -38.86
CA PRO A 183 2.30 29.67 -39.45
C PRO A 183 2.78 31.01 -40.04
N THR A 184 4.09 31.19 -40.12
CA THR A 184 4.65 32.39 -40.76
C THR A 184 4.42 32.32 -42.27
N ASP A 185 4.00 33.43 -42.88
CA ASP A 185 3.85 33.50 -44.33
C ASP A 185 5.19 33.27 -45.03
N GLN A 186 5.19 32.38 -46.02
CA GLN A 186 6.36 32.07 -46.83
C GLN A 186 6.93 33.31 -47.54
N GLN A 187 6.10 34.28 -47.92
CA GLN A 187 6.56 35.53 -48.52
C GLN A 187 7.39 36.38 -47.55
N VAL A 188 7.03 36.36 -46.26
CA VAL A 188 7.79 37.02 -45.20
C VAL A 188 9.14 36.31 -45.03
N LEU A 189 9.15 34.97 -45.02
CA LEU A 189 10.38 34.19 -44.90
C LEU A 189 11.36 34.39 -46.08
N LYS A 190 10.85 34.58 -47.30
CA LYS A 190 11.68 34.88 -48.49
C LYS A 190 12.54 36.13 -48.34
N SER A 191 12.07 37.12 -47.56
CA SER A 191 12.83 38.35 -47.32
C SER A 191 14.00 38.17 -46.34
N PHE A 192 14.08 37.02 -45.65
CA PHE A 192 15.04 36.76 -44.58
C PHE A 192 15.90 35.52 -44.78
N LEU A 193 15.45 34.53 -45.56
CA LEU A 193 16.03 33.19 -45.63
C LEU A 193 16.16 32.68 -47.08
N THR A 194 17.16 31.83 -47.33
CA THR A 194 17.30 31.06 -48.59
C THR A 194 16.18 30.02 -48.73
N GLU A 195 15.97 29.44 -49.93
CA GLU A 195 14.91 28.44 -50.14
C GLU A 195 15.07 27.19 -49.27
N GLU A 196 16.32 26.78 -48.99
CA GLU A 196 16.62 25.64 -48.13
C GLU A 196 16.32 25.96 -46.66
N GLU A 197 16.75 27.12 -46.17
CA GLU A 197 16.47 27.59 -44.81
C GLU A 197 14.98 27.86 -44.59
N GLN A 198 14.24 28.30 -45.62
CA GLN A 198 12.77 28.42 -45.56
C GLN A 198 12.11 27.07 -45.30
N LYS A 199 12.53 26.02 -46.01
CA LYS A 199 12.00 24.66 -45.80
C LYS A 199 12.31 24.17 -44.40
N GLU A 200 13.53 24.40 -43.90
CA GLU A 200 13.92 24.03 -42.54
C GLU A 200 13.11 24.80 -41.48
N PHE A 201 12.89 26.11 -41.66
CA PHE A 201 12.08 26.92 -40.74
C PHE A 201 10.60 26.50 -40.73
N MET A 202 10.03 26.21 -41.90
CA MET A 202 8.66 25.68 -42.00
C MET A 202 8.55 24.27 -41.41
N SER A 203 9.59 23.45 -41.53
CA SER A 203 9.68 22.16 -40.85
C SER A 203 9.64 22.35 -39.33
N ALA A 204 10.39 23.32 -38.80
CA ALA A 204 10.38 23.66 -37.38
C ALA A 204 9.00 24.12 -36.89
N GLU A 205 8.31 24.98 -37.65
CA GLU A 205 6.94 25.38 -37.35
C GLU A 205 5.96 24.19 -37.43
N SER A 206 6.14 23.29 -38.39
CA SER A 206 5.34 22.06 -38.47
C SER A 206 5.60 21.15 -37.27
N ALA A 207 6.84 21.02 -36.80
CA ALA A 207 7.20 20.22 -35.63
C ALA A 207 6.53 20.80 -34.38
N LEU A 208 6.57 22.13 -34.21
CA LEU A 208 5.89 22.84 -33.12
C LEU A 208 4.36 22.65 -33.17
N TYR A 209 3.76 22.75 -34.37
CA TYR A 209 2.33 22.52 -34.56
C TYR A 209 1.91 21.08 -34.22
N LYS A 210 2.69 20.09 -34.66
CA LYS A 210 2.44 18.65 -34.42
C LYS A 210 2.76 18.21 -32.98
N GLY A 211 3.46 19.04 -32.21
CA GLY A 211 3.89 18.72 -30.84
C GLY A 211 5.19 17.92 -30.75
N SER A 212 5.97 17.83 -31.84
CA SER A 212 7.35 17.31 -31.84
C SER A 212 8.30 18.36 -31.24
N LEU A 213 8.14 18.64 -29.94
CA LEU A 213 8.73 19.81 -29.30
C LEU A 213 10.27 19.76 -29.22
N THR A 214 10.87 18.58 -29.10
CA THR A 214 12.34 18.43 -29.06
C THR A 214 12.98 18.74 -30.42
N GLU A 215 12.34 18.30 -31.51
CA GLU A 215 12.76 18.62 -32.88
C GLU A 215 12.60 20.13 -33.15
N ALA A 216 11.46 20.70 -32.76
CA ALA A 216 11.23 22.14 -32.87
C ALA A 216 12.27 22.96 -32.08
N GLU A 217 12.63 22.53 -30.87
CA GLU A 217 13.65 23.19 -30.04
C GLU A 217 15.00 23.19 -30.74
N GLU A 218 15.44 22.05 -31.28
CA GLU A 218 16.71 21.93 -31.99
C GLU A 218 16.75 22.86 -33.20
N LEU A 219 15.73 22.81 -34.06
CA LEU A 219 15.68 23.59 -35.30
C LEU A 219 15.62 25.10 -35.01
N PHE A 220 14.75 25.56 -34.11
CA PHE A 220 14.65 26.99 -33.80
C PHE A 220 15.91 27.53 -33.09
N THR A 221 16.64 26.70 -32.33
CA THR A 221 17.91 27.09 -31.70
C THR A 221 18.98 27.42 -32.74
N ARG A 222 19.01 26.71 -33.87
CA ARG A 222 19.93 27.02 -34.99
C ARG A 222 19.65 28.39 -35.60
N PHE A 223 18.38 28.76 -35.72
CA PHE A 223 17.99 30.07 -36.27
C PHE A 223 18.15 31.22 -35.26
N SER A 224 17.98 30.98 -33.95
CA SER A 224 18.10 32.02 -32.92
C SER A 224 19.55 32.35 -32.54
N SER A 225 20.47 31.39 -32.74
CA SER A 225 21.92 31.55 -32.46
C SER A 225 22.66 32.39 -33.51
N ARG A 226 22.12 32.52 -34.72
CA ARG A 226 22.68 33.38 -35.78
C ARG A 226 22.21 34.83 -35.58
N GLN A 227 23.11 35.81 -35.74
CA GLN A 227 22.74 37.24 -35.77
C GLN A 227 22.16 37.64 -37.14
N THR A 228 21.07 36.98 -37.53
CA THR A 228 20.36 37.20 -38.79
C THR A 228 19.04 37.93 -38.58
N LYS A 229 18.47 38.54 -39.63
CA LYS A 229 17.19 39.26 -39.54
C LYS A 229 16.00 38.40 -39.08
N ILE A 230 16.07 37.07 -39.26
CA ILE A 230 15.06 36.11 -38.79
C ILE A 230 15.10 35.86 -37.27
N ARG A 231 16.19 36.24 -36.59
CA ARG A 231 16.46 35.95 -35.18
C ARG A 231 15.29 36.27 -34.23
N PRO A 232 14.66 37.47 -34.26
CA PRO A 232 13.54 37.77 -33.38
C PRO A 232 12.36 36.81 -33.57
N LEU A 233 12.02 36.44 -34.81
CA LEU A 233 10.96 35.48 -35.09
C LEU A 233 11.31 34.08 -34.57
N ALA A 234 12.54 33.64 -34.79
CA ALA A 234 13.05 32.37 -34.27
C ALA A 234 13.01 32.34 -32.74
N LEU A 235 13.34 33.44 -32.06
CA LEU A 235 13.24 33.56 -30.60
C LEU A 235 11.79 33.46 -30.11
N TYR A 236 10.82 34.11 -30.78
CA TYR A 236 9.39 33.96 -30.43
C TYR A 236 8.91 32.51 -30.55
N ARG A 237 9.28 31.80 -31.62
CA ARG A 237 8.90 30.39 -31.82
C ARG A 237 9.65 29.43 -30.90
N LEU A 238 10.92 29.70 -30.61
CA LEU A 238 11.70 28.96 -29.62
C LEU A 238 11.10 29.13 -28.23
N ALA A 239 10.68 30.35 -27.87
CA ALA A 239 10.02 30.63 -26.60
C ALA A 239 8.66 29.92 -26.48
N GLU A 240 7.85 29.87 -27.55
CA GLU A 240 6.62 29.06 -27.59
C GLU A 240 6.93 27.56 -27.40
N THR A 241 7.97 27.06 -28.08
CA THR A 241 8.44 25.68 -27.92
C THR A 241 8.86 25.39 -26.47
N TRP A 242 9.67 26.25 -25.87
CA TRP A 242 10.10 26.13 -24.48
C TRP A 242 8.93 26.22 -23.50
N TYR A 243 7.96 27.09 -23.76
CA TYR A 243 6.74 27.15 -22.96
C TYR A 243 6.00 25.81 -22.98
N ARG A 244 5.82 25.19 -24.16
CA ARG A 244 5.17 23.88 -24.29
C ARG A 244 5.99 22.74 -23.68
N LEU A 245 7.33 22.87 -23.66
CA LEU A 245 8.25 22.00 -22.93
C LEU A 245 8.29 22.27 -21.41
N GLN A 246 7.47 23.22 -20.92
CA GLN A 246 7.41 23.63 -19.51
C GLN A 246 8.71 24.27 -18.99
N LYS A 247 9.57 24.73 -19.91
CA LYS A 247 10.81 25.47 -19.66
C LYS A 247 10.52 26.97 -19.48
N TYR A 248 9.66 27.34 -18.53
CA TYR A 248 9.12 28.70 -18.39
C TYR A 248 10.18 29.81 -18.22
N PRO A 249 11.26 29.64 -17.43
CA PRO A 249 12.28 30.68 -17.31
C PRO A 249 13.01 30.96 -18.63
N GLN A 250 13.28 29.90 -19.41
CA GLN A 250 13.93 30.01 -20.72
C GLN A 250 12.98 30.65 -21.74
N ALA A 251 11.71 30.24 -21.73
CA ALA A 251 10.66 30.86 -22.56
C ALA A 251 10.54 32.36 -22.28
N LEU A 252 10.44 32.76 -21.01
CA LEU A 252 10.34 34.18 -20.63
C LEU A 252 11.57 34.98 -21.08
N ALA A 253 12.77 34.44 -20.91
CA ALA A 253 14.00 35.10 -21.34
C ALA A 253 14.03 35.32 -22.87
N ALA A 254 13.67 34.30 -23.65
CA ALA A 254 13.59 34.41 -25.11
C ALA A 254 12.47 35.35 -25.56
N PHE A 255 11.29 35.33 -24.93
CA PHE A 255 10.23 36.28 -25.23
C PHE A 255 10.66 37.73 -24.99
N ARG A 256 11.34 38.00 -23.86
CA ARG A 256 11.86 39.34 -23.54
C ARG A 256 12.92 39.80 -24.54
N GLU A 257 13.78 38.90 -24.97
CA GLU A 257 14.78 39.22 -26.00
C GLU A 257 14.11 39.48 -27.36
N ALA A 258 13.16 38.64 -27.74
CA ALA A 258 12.40 38.80 -28.98
C ALA A 258 11.59 40.10 -29.00
N GLU A 259 10.96 40.47 -27.88
CA GLU A 259 10.22 41.73 -27.71
C GLU A 259 11.13 42.94 -27.88
N LYS A 260 12.34 42.93 -27.30
CA LYS A 260 13.31 44.02 -27.48
C LYS A 260 13.70 44.22 -28.94
N LEU A 261 13.79 43.13 -29.70
CA LEU A 261 14.23 43.15 -31.10
C LEU A 261 13.06 43.43 -32.07
N TRP A 262 11.84 42.99 -31.74
CA TRP A 262 10.66 43.17 -32.57
C TRP A 262 9.36 43.24 -31.73
N PRO A 263 9.04 44.39 -31.12
CA PRO A 263 7.86 44.55 -30.26
C PRO A 263 6.53 44.37 -31.01
N ASP A 264 6.43 44.91 -32.24
CA ASP A 264 5.19 44.94 -33.03
C ASP A 264 4.67 43.55 -33.39
N TYR A 265 5.52 42.52 -33.33
CA TYR A 265 5.13 41.13 -33.60
C TYR A 265 4.07 40.61 -32.62
N LEU A 266 4.07 41.09 -31.36
CA LEU A 266 3.01 40.79 -30.38
C LEU A 266 1.65 41.40 -30.79
N GLY A 267 1.69 42.44 -31.61
CA GLY A 267 0.55 43.00 -32.35
C GLY A 267 -0.07 41.99 -33.31
N LEU A 268 0.80 41.35 -34.09
CA LEU A 268 0.47 40.51 -35.24
C LEU A 268 0.13 39.07 -34.87
N ASN A 269 0.69 38.53 -33.77
CA ASN A 269 0.50 37.15 -33.37
C ASN A 269 -0.08 37.03 -31.94
N PRO A 270 -1.41 37.01 -31.81
CA PRO A 270 -2.09 36.93 -30.51
C PRO A 270 -1.77 35.66 -29.71
N GLY A 271 -1.49 34.53 -30.38
CA GLY A 271 -1.10 33.27 -29.73
C GLY A 271 0.25 33.37 -29.02
N VAL A 272 1.23 33.99 -29.67
CA VAL A 272 2.55 34.29 -29.07
C VAL A 272 2.39 35.25 -27.89
N THR A 273 1.55 36.28 -28.03
CA THR A 273 1.25 37.23 -26.93
C THR A 273 0.62 36.55 -25.72
N PHE A 274 -0.25 35.56 -25.94
CA PHE A 274 -0.78 34.73 -24.85
C PHE A 274 0.34 33.96 -24.13
N TYR A 275 1.19 33.23 -24.85
CA TYR A 275 2.27 32.46 -24.22
C TYR A 275 3.29 33.35 -23.50
N TYR A 276 3.56 34.54 -24.02
CA TYR A 276 4.40 35.52 -23.36
C TYR A 276 3.77 36.02 -22.06
N GLY A 277 2.52 36.50 -22.12
CA GLY A 277 1.78 36.96 -20.93
C GLY A 277 1.65 35.87 -19.87
N ASP A 278 1.45 34.63 -20.29
CA ASP A 278 1.39 33.49 -19.39
C ASP A 278 2.74 33.16 -18.76
N SER A 279 3.83 33.27 -19.53
CA SER A 279 5.21 33.10 -19.01
C SER A 279 5.54 34.15 -17.95
N ILE A 280 5.09 35.40 -18.14
CA ILE A 280 5.22 36.47 -17.14
C ILE A 280 4.38 36.13 -15.89
N ALA A 281 3.16 35.62 -16.04
CA ALA A 281 2.33 35.23 -14.91
C ALA A 281 2.98 34.11 -14.07
N ARG A 282 3.62 33.15 -14.75
CA ARG A 282 4.32 32.02 -14.11
C ARG A 282 5.62 32.43 -13.42
N SER A 283 6.29 33.50 -13.87
CA SER A 283 7.45 34.04 -13.15
C SER A 283 7.08 34.82 -11.89
N GLY A 284 5.79 35.09 -11.68
CA GLY A 284 5.28 35.85 -10.53
C GLY A 284 5.09 37.34 -10.79
N GLU A 285 5.38 37.83 -12.00
CA GLU A 285 5.20 39.23 -12.40
C GLU A 285 3.75 39.54 -12.78
N LEU A 286 2.83 39.28 -11.85
CA LEU A 286 1.39 39.21 -12.09
C LEU A 286 0.80 40.53 -12.64
N THR A 287 1.32 41.68 -12.22
CA THR A 287 0.83 43.00 -12.68
C THR A 287 1.11 43.22 -14.17
N GLN A 288 2.30 42.85 -14.64
CA GLN A 288 2.68 42.95 -16.05
C GLN A 288 1.88 41.94 -16.89
N ALA A 289 1.77 40.70 -16.40
CA ALA A 289 0.98 39.67 -17.07
C ALA A 289 -0.49 40.09 -17.22
N ARG A 290 -1.07 40.67 -16.17
CA ARG A 290 -2.44 41.21 -16.18
C ARG A 290 -2.60 42.28 -17.25
N ALA A 291 -1.67 43.24 -17.33
CA ALA A 291 -1.73 44.31 -18.32
C ALA A 291 -1.66 43.76 -19.76
N LEU A 292 -0.71 42.85 -20.03
CA LEU A 292 -0.53 42.26 -21.35
C LEU A 292 -1.75 41.43 -21.77
N LEU A 293 -2.26 40.55 -20.90
CA LEU A 293 -3.43 39.74 -21.22
C LEU A 293 -4.73 40.56 -21.29
N ALA A 294 -4.90 41.61 -20.46
CA ALA A 294 -6.03 42.51 -20.58
C ALA A 294 -6.04 43.25 -21.92
N SER A 295 -4.87 43.70 -22.40
CA SER A 295 -4.74 44.30 -23.73
C SER A 295 -5.08 43.31 -24.85
N LEU A 296 -4.71 42.04 -24.68
CA LEU A 296 -5.00 40.96 -25.62
C LEU A 296 -6.51 40.69 -25.68
N VAL A 297 -7.19 40.65 -24.52
CA VAL A 297 -8.66 40.52 -24.43
C VAL A 297 -9.35 41.69 -25.12
N ALA A 298 -8.89 42.93 -24.91
CA ALA A 298 -9.49 44.10 -25.53
C ALA A 298 -9.35 44.08 -27.06
N ARG A 299 -8.23 43.56 -27.58
CA ARG A 299 -7.99 43.41 -29.03
C ARG A 299 -8.80 42.26 -29.63
N LEU A 300 -8.89 41.14 -28.91
CA LEU A 300 -9.63 39.95 -29.28
C LEU A 300 -10.98 39.91 -28.55
N ALA A 301 -11.80 40.94 -28.70
CA ALA A 301 -13.13 41.03 -28.07
C ALA A 301 -14.18 40.07 -28.69
N ASP A 302 -13.74 39.00 -29.35
CA ASP A 302 -14.61 38.05 -30.01
C ASP A 302 -15.21 37.03 -29.03
N LYS A 303 -16.31 36.39 -29.42
CA LYS A 303 -16.99 35.42 -28.55
C LYS A 303 -16.29 34.05 -28.49
N ALA A 304 -15.31 33.82 -29.36
CA ALA A 304 -14.62 32.54 -29.48
C ALA A 304 -13.47 32.42 -28.47
N PHE A 305 -12.57 33.40 -28.42
CA PHE A 305 -11.32 33.30 -27.66
C PHE A 305 -11.31 34.16 -26.39
N ALA A 306 -12.03 35.31 -26.39
CA ALA A 306 -12.10 36.18 -25.22
C ALA A 306 -12.49 35.45 -23.92
N PRO A 307 -13.43 34.48 -23.91
CA PRO A 307 -13.79 33.77 -22.68
C PRO A 307 -12.64 33.02 -22.01
N ALA A 308 -11.77 32.37 -22.79
CA ALA A 308 -10.62 31.63 -22.25
C ALA A 308 -9.56 32.58 -21.67
N LEU A 309 -9.32 33.70 -22.36
CA LEU A 309 -8.42 34.76 -21.89
C LEU A 309 -8.96 35.44 -20.62
N LEU A 310 -10.28 35.63 -20.52
CA LEU A 310 -10.94 36.15 -19.32
C LEU A 310 -10.77 35.20 -18.13
N VAL A 311 -10.96 33.90 -18.31
CA VAL A 311 -10.68 32.92 -17.24
C VAL A 311 -9.22 33.03 -16.79
N ARG A 312 -8.27 33.11 -17.72
CA ARG A 312 -6.85 33.26 -17.34
C ARG A 312 -6.57 34.57 -16.60
N LEU A 313 -7.22 35.67 -17.01
CA LEU A 313 -7.14 36.94 -16.29
C LEU A 313 -7.70 36.82 -14.87
N GLY A 314 -8.80 36.07 -14.69
CA GLY A 314 -9.34 35.70 -13.39
C GLY A 314 -8.33 34.93 -12.53
N ASP A 315 -7.62 33.95 -13.11
CA ASP A 315 -6.58 33.18 -12.41
C ASP A 315 -5.43 34.09 -11.93
N ILE A 316 -5.04 35.08 -12.73
CA ILE A 316 -4.01 36.05 -12.33
C ILE A 316 -4.50 36.94 -11.20
N LEU A 317 -5.75 37.42 -11.28
CA LEU A 317 -6.35 38.27 -10.23
C LEU A 317 -6.47 37.52 -8.89
N THR A 318 -6.93 36.27 -8.92
CA THR A 318 -6.99 35.44 -7.70
C THR A 318 -5.61 35.24 -7.09
N ARG A 319 -4.58 34.95 -7.91
CA ARG A 319 -3.18 34.86 -7.47
C ARG A 319 -2.60 36.17 -6.92
N GLN A 320 -3.11 37.33 -7.36
CA GLN A 320 -2.77 38.64 -6.80
C GLN A 320 -3.51 38.95 -5.48
N GLY A 321 -4.42 38.08 -5.02
CA GLY A 321 -5.24 38.30 -3.83
C GLY A 321 -6.58 38.99 -4.10
N HIS A 322 -6.89 39.31 -5.37
CA HIS A 322 -8.16 39.91 -5.80
C HIS A 322 -9.23 38.83 -6.04
N GLU A 323 -9.53 38.03 -5.01
CA GLU A 323 -10.38 36.84 -5.12
C GLU A 323 -11.81 37.17 -5.58
N LEU A 324 -12.38 38.28 -5.10
CA LEU A 324 -13.73 38.71 -5.47
C LEU A 324 -13.84 39.09 -6.95
N GLU A 325 -12.83 39.80 -7.47
CA GLU A 325 -12.78 40.23 -8.87
C GLU A 325 -12.61 39.02 -9.80
N GLY A 326 -11.68 38.11 -9.48
CA GLY A 326 -11.51 36.87 -10.23
C GLY A 326 -12.78 36.01 -10.23
N ARG A 327 -13.44 35.87 -9.07
CA ARG A 327 -14.72 35.16 -8.95
C ARG A 327 -15.81 35.78 -9.82
N ALA A 328 -15.91 37.11 -9.88
CA ALA A 328 -16.88 37.80 -10.72
C ALA A 328 -16.64 37.51 -12.21
N ILE A 329 -15.37 37.46 -12.65
CA ILE A 329 -15.03 37.08 -14.03
C ILE A 329 -15.48 35.65 -14.32
N TYR A 330 -15.17 34.69 -13.44
CA TYR A 330 -15.59 33.30 -13.65
C TYR A 330 -17.11 33.16 -13.72
N GLN A 331 -17.85 33.84 -12.83
CA GLN A 331 -19.32 33.84 -12.87
C GLN A 331 -19.86 34.41 -14.17
N ASN A 332 -19.28 35.51 -14.65
CA ASN A 332 -19.67 36.12 -15.91
C ASN A 332 -19.44 35.15 -17.09
N VAL A 333 -18.25 34.54 -17.16
CA VAL A 333 -17.91 33.57 -18.23
C VAL A 333 -18.85 32.36 -18.19
N ALA A 334 -19.09 31.80 -17.01
CA ALA A 334 -19.97 30.65 -16.82
C ALA A 334 -21.42 30.94 -17.22
N GLN A 335 -21.94 32.14 -16.94
CA GLN A 335 -23.33 32.52 -17.22
C GLN A 335 -23.58 32.86 -18.69
N HIS A 336 -22.67 33.58 -19.34
CA HIS A 336 -22.89 34.18 -20.65
C HIS A 336 -22.34 33.37 -21.84
N PHE A 337 -21.39 32.46 -21.61
CA PHE A 337 -20.75 31.66 -22.67
C PHE A 337 -21.07 30.17 -22.55
N LYS A 338 -22.36 29.84 -22.43
CA LYS A 338 -22.85 28.46 -22.30
C LYS A 338 -22.38 27.61 -23.47
N HIS A 339 -21.95 26.38 -23.20
CA HIS A 339 -21.41 25.42 -24.19
C HIS A 339 -20.02 25.75 -24.77
N ASN A 340 -19.28 26.68 -24.18
CA ASN A 340 -17.86 26.93 -24.51
C ASN A 340 -16.93 26.21 -23.50
N LYS A 341 -15.76 25.72 -23.95
CA LYS A 341 -14.70 25.18 -23.07
C LYS A 341 -14.35 26.13 -21.92
N ALA A 342 -14.29 27.43 -22.20
CA ALA A 342 -14.02 28.45 -21.19
C ALA A 342 -15.09 28.51 -20.09
N SER A 343 -16.35 28.21 -20.39
CA SER A 343 -17.41 28.12 -19.38
C SER A 343 -17.17 26.95 -18.42
N GLN A 344 -16.71 25.80 -18.93
CA GLN A 344 -16.32 24.67 -18.08
C GLN A 344 -15.09 25.01 -17.23
N MET A 345 -14.08 25.66 -17.80
CA MET A 345 -12.93 26.15 -17.05
C MET A 345 -13.37 27.10 -15.93
N ALA A 346 -14.26 28.06 -16.21
CA ALA A 346 -14.78 28.99 -15.22
C ALA A 346 -15.55 28.29 -14.09
N LEU A 347 -16.39 27.31 -14.43
CA LEU A 347 -17.10 26.49 -13.43
C LEU A 347 -16.13 25.69 -12.56
N MET A 348 -15.07 25.12 -13.15
CA MET A 348 -14.01 24.45 -12.40
C MET A 348 -13.30 25.42 -11.44
N ARG A 349 -12.95 26.64 -11.88
CA ARG A 349 -12.30 27.64 -11.01
C ARG A 349 -13.21 28.11 -9.88
N LEU A 350 -14.52 28.20 -10.10
CA LEU A 350 -15.50 28.43 -9.04
C LEU A 350 -15.54 27.28 -8.02
N ALA A 351 -15.51 26.03 -8.51
CA ALA A 351 -15.44 24.84 -7.66
C ALA A 351 -14.11 24.75 -6.90
N ASP A 352 -12.99 25.22 -7.48
CA ASP A 352 -11.66 25.23 -6.85
C ASP A 352 -11.67 26.09 -5.58
N GLY A 353 -12.36 27.24 -5.60
CA GLY A 353 -12.55 28.10 -4.43
C GLY A 353 -13.33 27.42 -3.30
N GLU A 354 -14.25 26.52 -3.63
CA GLU A 354 -15.02 25.74 -2.64
C GLU A 354 -14.32 24.45 -2.23
N PHE A 355 -13.33 23.99 -2.98
CA PHE A 355 -12.66 22.69 -2.78
C PHE A 355 -12.07 22.55 -1.38
N LEU A 356 -11.29 23.53 -0.92
CA LEU A 356 -10.67 23.49 0.40
C LEU A 356 -11.66 23.72 1.54
N GLN A 357 -12.86 24.17 1.21
CA GLN A 357 -13.99 24.33 2.13
C GLN A 357 -14.98 23.16 2.02
N SER A 358 -14.65 22.14 1.21
CA SER A 358 -15.48 20.96 1.06
C SER A 358 -15.56 20.17 2.36
N THR A 359 -16.72 19.56 2.54
CA THR A 359 -17.11 18.78 3.70
C THR A 359 -17.74 17.48 3.22
N PRO A 360 -17.87 16.47 4.07
CA PRO A 360 -18.56 15.21 3.74
C PRO A 360 -19.98 15.36 3.20
N TRP A 361 -20.60 16.53 3.39
CA TRP A 361 -21.99 16.78 3.03
C TRP A 361 -22.18 17.49 1.70
N ASN A 362 -21.19 18.25 1.26
CA ASN A 362 -21.25 19.05 0.02
C ASN A 362 -20.19 18.64 -1.00
N TYR A 363 -19.20 17.81 -0.65
CA TYR A 363 -18.13 17.45 -1.58
C TYR A 363 -18.67 16.81 -2.86
N ARG A 364 -19.76 16.03 -2.80
CA ARG A 364 -20.38 15.42 -3.99
C ARG A 364 -20.91 16.45 -4.97
N LEU A 365 -21.51 17.54 -4.49
CA LEU A 365 -21.99 18.62 -5.34
C LEU A 365 -20.84 19.31 -6.07
N ILE A 366 -19.71 19.51 -5.38
CA ILE A 366 -18.49 20.07 -5.97
C ILE A 366 -17.87 19.05 -6.95
N GLY A 367 -17.83 17.77 -6.55
CA GLY A 367 -17.35 16.65 -7.36
C GLY A 367 -18.13 16.49 -8.67
N ASP A 368 -19.45 16.66 -8.65
CA ASP A 368 -20.31 16.58 -9.84
C ASP A 368 -19.96 17.66 -10.88
N ILE A 369 -19.52 18.84 -10.45
CA ILE A 369 -19.06 19.90 -11.36
C ILE A 369 -17.83 19.42 -12.12
N TYR A 370 -16.85 18.87 -11.40
CA TYR A 370 -15.63 18.32 -12.01
C TYR A 370 -15.91 17.11 -12.89
N LEU A 371 -16.76 16.18 -12.44
CA LEU A 371 -17.11 15.00 -13.22
C LEU A 371 -17.79 15.38 -14.54
N LYS A 372 -18.73 16.34 -14.51
CA LYS A 372 -19.38 16.86 -15.73
C LYS A 372 -18.39 17.55 -16.66
N ALA A 373 -17.49 18.39 -16.12
CA ALA A 373 -16.45 19.04 -16.91
C ALA A 373 -15.54 17.99 -17.60
N SER A 374 -15.22 16.90 -16.91
CA SER A 374 -14.45 15.80 -17.49
C SER A 374 -15.23 15.10 -18.61
N GLN A 375 -16.50 14.73 -18.38
CA GLN A 375 -17.29 13.99 -19.37
C GLN A 375 -17.59 14.80 -20.64
N GLN A 376 -17.70 16.13 -20.51
CA GLN A 376 -18.08 17.02 -21.61
C GLN A 376 -16.87 17.60 -22.36
N SER A 377 -15.65 17.43 -21.84
CA SER A 377 -14.45 18.00 -22.45
C SER A 377 -13.93 17.15 -23.62
N GLY A 378 -13.73 17.78 -24.78
CA GLY A 378 -12.94 17.19 -25.88
C GLY A 378 -11.42 17.25 -25.64
N ASP A 379 -10.97 18.11 -24.73
CA ASP A 379 -9.56 18.33 -24.42
C ASP A 379 -9.05 17.33 -23.37
N LEU A 380 -7.88 16.72 -23.61
CA LEU A 380 -7.32 15.70 -22.73
C LEU A 380 -6.87 16.28 -21.38
N ASP A 381 -6.22 17.43 -21.40
CA ASP A 381 -5.67 18.05 -20.18
C ASP A 381 -6.79 18.45 -19.21
N MET A 382 -7.85 19.09 -19.74
CA MET A 382 -9.03 19.43 -18.95
C MET A 382 -9.77 18.18 -18.45
N ARG A 383 -9.83 17.09 -19.25
CA ARG A 383 -10.42 15.82 -18.82
C ARG A 383 -9.67 15.21 -17.65
N GLU A 384 -8.34 15.20 -17.73
CA GLU A 384 -7.47 14.66 -16.69
C GLU A 384 -7.57 15.48 -15.40
N GLU A 385 -7.40 16.81 -15.47
CA GLU A 385 -7.47 17.70 -14.29
C GLU A 385 -8.81 17.57 -13.56
N SER A 386 -9.91 17.68 -14.30
CA SER A 386 -11.25 17.63 -13.71
C SER A 386 -11.56 16.26 -13.12
N HIS A 387 -11.25 15.16 -13.81
CA HIS A 387 -11.46 13.82 -13.26
C HIS A 387 -10.59 13.59 -12.02
N PHE A 388 -9.34 14.05 -12.03
CA PHE A 388 -8.46 13.98 -10.88
C PHE A 388 -9.03 14.73 -9.67
N LYS A 389 -9.53 15.96 -9.84
CA LYS A 389 -10.15 16.75 -8.77
C LYS A 389 -11.40 16.08 -8.20
N HIS A 390 -12.20 15.42 -9.03
CA HIS A 390 -13.33 14.61 -8.56
C HIS A 390 -12.86 13.42 -7.70
N VAL A 391 -11.90 12.62 -8.21
CA VAL A 391 -11.32 11.48 -7.48
C VAL A 391 -10.66 11.92 -6.17
N LEU A 392 -10.02 13.08 -6.16
CA LEU A 392 -9.38 13.65 -4.98
C LEU A 392 -10.41 13.99 -3.90
N LEU A 393 -11.56 14.57 -4.25
CA LEU A 393 -12.65 14.81 -3.29
C LEU A 393 -13.19 13.51 -2.69
N GLU A 394 -13.38 12.49 -3.53
CA GLU A 394 -13.77 11.15 -3.07
C GLU A 394 -12.70 10.52 -2.16
N ALA A 395 -11.42 10.70 -2.47
CA ALA A 395 -10.34 10.19 -1.63
C ALA A 395 -10.22 10.89 -0.26
N ILE A 396 -10.65 12.16 -0.15
CA ILE A 396 -10.67 12.91 1.11
C ILE A 396 -11.88 12.56 1.95
N HIS A 397 -13.07 12.53 1.35
CA HIS A 397 -14.36 12.53 2.06
C HIS A 397 -15.17 11.24 1.89
N GLY A 398 -14.98 10.53 0.79
CA GLY A 398 -15.72 9.32 0.42
C GLY A 398 -15.24 8.05 1.14
N GLU A 399 -15.93 6.95 0.86
CA GLU A 399 -15.60 5.64 1.40
C GLU A 399 -14.29 5.12 0.81
N ALA A 400 -13.43 4.55 1.67
CA ALA A 400 -12.06 4.18 1.28
C ALA A 400 -12.00 3.20 0.10
N GLY A 401 -12.88 2.19 0.11
CA GLY A 401 -12.94 1.18 -0.94
C GLY A 401 -13.39 1.77 -2.28
N GLU A 402 -14.43 2.60 -2.27
CA GLU A 402 -14.95 3.25 -3.49
C GLU A 402 -13.93 4.23 -4.07
N ALA A 403 -13.35 5.08 -3.22
CA ALA A 403 -12.31 6.02 -3.62
C ALA A 403 -11.06 5.32 -4.19
N LEU A 404 -10.64 4.18 -3.62
CA LEU A 404 -9.55 3.37 -4.16
C LEU A 404 -9.88 2.84 -5.57
N GLN A 405 -11.08 2.32 -5.77
CA GLN A 405 -11.52 1.84 -7.08
C GLN A 405 -11.57 2.97 -8.12
N MET A 406 -12.07 4.15 -7.73
CA MET A 406 -12.12 5.33 -8.60
C MET A 406 -10.71 5.79 -8.98
N LEU A 407 -9.80 5.84 -8.02
CA LEU A 407 -8.40 6.18 -8.26
C LEU A 407 -7.71 5.17 -9.20
N MET A 408 -7.94 3.87 -9.02
CA MET A 408 -7.41 2.84 -9.92
C MET A 408 -7.95 2.96 -11.34
N ARG A 409 -9.25 3.28 -11.51
CA ARG A 409 -9.84 3.56 -12.83
C ARG A 409 -9.24 4.82 -13.45
N PHE A 410 -9.03 5.87 -12.66
CA PHE A 410 -8.35 7.08 -13.10
C PHE A 410 -6.93 6.75 -13.61
N GLN A 411 -6.12 6.04 -12.83
CA GLN A 411 -4.76 5.65 -13.22
C GLN A 411 -4.72 4.82 -14.52
N ARG A 412 -5.71 3.95 -14.74
CA ARG A 412 -5.81 3.18 -15.99
C ARG A 412 -6.15 4.07 -17.19
N ASN A 413 -7.00 5.07 -17.00
CA ASN A 413 -7.39 6.00 -18.06
C ASN A 413 -6.31 7.06 -18.33
N PHE A 414 -5.53 7.42 -17.31
CA PHE A 414 -4.45 8.41 -17.35
C PHE A 414 -3.15 7.83 -16.75
N PRO A 415 -2.49 6.88 -17.44
CA PRO A 415 -1.32 6.19 -16.91
C PRO A 415 -0.05 7.05 -16.88
N ARG A 416 -0.06 8.18 -17.61
CA ARG A 416 1.01 9.17 -17.67
C ARG A 416 0.36 10.54 -17.47
N GLY A 417 1.09 11.47 -16.84
CA GLY A 417 0.59 12.80 -16.59
C GLY A 417 1.23 13.43 -15.36
N VAL A 418 0.84 14.67 -15.09
CA VAL A 418 1.33 15.48 -13.97
C VAL A 418 0.84 14.97 -12.60
N TYR A 419 -0.25 14.20 -12.57
CA TYR A 419 -0.86 13.70 -11.33
C TYR A 419 -0.35 12.32 -10.88
N VAL A 420 0.50 11.64 -11.67
CA VAL A 420 0.96 10.26 -11.39
C VAL A 420 1.59 10.13 -9.99
N ALA A 421 2.47 11.07 -9.63
CA ALA A 421 3.16 11.05 -8.34
C ALA A 421 2.17 11.23 -7.17
N VAL A 422 1.24 12.18 -7.30
CA VAL A 422 0.23 12.44 -6.26
C VAL A 422 -0.72 11.24 -6.12
N ASN A 423 -1.16 10.65 -7.24
CA ASN A 423 -2.01 9.47 -7.25
C ASN A 423 -1.37 8.28 -6.53
N ARG A 424 -0.05 8.09 -6.66
CA ARG A 424 0.67 7.06 -5.91
C ARG A 424 0.51 7.26 -4.41
N THR A 425 0.76 8.48 -3.91
CA THR A 425 0.61 8.80 -2.49
C THR A 425 -0.82 8.61 -2.01
N ILE A 426 -1.82 9.06 -2.79
CA ILE A 426 -3.24 8.87 -2.44
C ILE A 426 -3.57 7.37 -2.37
N ARG A 427 -3.06 6.57 -3.31
CA ARG A 427 -3.29 5.12 -3.34
C ARG A 427 -2.69 4.42 -2.13
N GLU A 428 -1.46 4.74 -1.74
CA GLU A 428 -0.82 4.17 -0.54
C GLU A 428 -1.66 4.42 0.73
N VAL A 429 -2.20 5.63 0.87
CA VAL A 429 -3.08 5.99 1.99
C VAL A 429 -4.40 5.24 1.93
N LEU A 430 -5.03 5.17 0.75
CA LEU A 430 -6.30 4.44 0.56
C LEU A 430 -6.16 2.94 0.80
N VAL A 431 -5.09 2.31 0.31
CA VAL A 431 -4.81 0.88 0.50
C VAL A 431 -4.66 0.56 1.99
N ALA A 432 -3.89 1.36 2.73
CA ALA A 432 -3.75 1.17 4.17
C ALA A 432 -5.08 1.30 4.93
N GLU A 433 -5.92 2.25 4.53
CA GLU A 433 -7.23 2.46 5.16
C GLU A 433 -8.22 1.34 4.84
N VAL A 434 -8.31 0.89 3.58
CA VAL A 434 -9.14 -0.26 3.20
C VAL A 434 -8.70 -1.51 3.94
N TYR A 435 -7.39 -1.75 4.05
CA TYR A 435 -6.87 -2.89 4.81
C TYR A 435 -7.29 -2.82 6.29
N ARG A 436 -7.23 -1.64 6.91
CA ARG A 436 -7.58 -1.43 8.32
C ARG A 436 -9.07 -1.60 8.60
N SER A 437 -9.93 -1.06 7.74
CA SER A 437 -11.38 -1.01 7.96
C SER A 437 -12.11 -2.28 7.54
N THR A 438 -11.47 -3.14 6.74
CA THR A 438 -12.05 -4.39 6.27
C THR A 438 -11.78 -5.53 7.24
N VAL A 439 -12.82 -6.30 7.57
CA VAL A 439 -12.70 -7.53 8.36
C VAL A 439 -12.39 -8.72 7.44
N TRP A 440 -11.11 -9.04 7.31
CA TRP A 440 -10.62 -10.06 6.37
C TRP A 440 -10.88 -11.51 6.79
N ASP A 441 -11.18 -11.78 8.07
CA ASP A 441 -11.34 -13.13 8.62
C ASP A 441 -12.48 -13.94 7.97
N LYS A 442 -13.48 -13.26 7.38
CA LYS A 442 -14.64 -13.91 6.76
C LYS A 442 -14.42 -14.35 5.32
N ASP A 443 -13.44 -13.75 4.64
CA ASP A 443 -13.12 -14.06 3.24
C ASP A 443 -11.60 -13.90 3.00
N PRO A 444 -10.79 -14.92 3.37
CA PRO A 444 -9.35 -14.91 3.14
C PRO A 444 -8.97 -14.74 1.66
N ALA A 445 -9.81 -15.21 0.73
CA ALA A 445 -9.55 -15.08 -0.70
C ALA A 445 -9.65 -13.63 -1.17
N SER A 446 -10.53 -12.81 -0.57
CA SER A 446 -10.55 -11.37 -0.82
C SER A 446 -9.25 -10.69 -0.39
N LEU A 447 -8.67 -11.09 0.75
CA LEU A 447 -7.41 -10.54 1.24
C LEU A 447 -6.24 -10.89 0.31
N VAL A 448 -6.19 -12.14 -0.17
CA VAL A 448 -5.16 -12.56 -1.14
C VAL A 448 -5.23 -11.71 -2.41
N ARG A 449 -6.42 -11.54 -3.00
CA ARG A 449 -6.60 -10.68 -4.18
C ARG A 449 -6.20 -9.24 -3.90
N PHE A 450 -6.58 -8.71 -2.74
CA PHE A 450 -6.21 -7.35 -2.34
C PHE A 450 -4.69 -7.19 -2.24
N MET A 451 -3.98 -8.15 -1.64
CA MET A 451 -2.51 -8.10 -1.53
C MET A 451 -1.83 -8.20 -2.90
N GLU A 452 -2.32 -9.06 -3.80
CA GLU A 452 -1.79 -9.20 -5.15
C GLU A 452 -2.01 -7.93 -5.99
N GLU A 453 -3.22 -7.35 -5.95
CA GLU A 453 -3.56 -6.14 -6.71
C GLU A 453 -2.84 -4.88 -6.20
N GLN A 454 -2.55 -4.81 -4.90
CA GLN A 454 -2.01 -3.63 -4.24
C GLN A 454 -0.52 -3.76 -3.85
N ASN A 455 0.20 -4.78 -4.33
CA ASN A 455 1.56 -5.12 -3.90
C ASN A 455 2.54 -3.93 -3.81
N GLU A 456 2.47 -2.98 -4.76
CA GLU A 456 3.36 -1.81 -4.77
C GLU A 456 3.02 -0.71 -3.74
N TYR A 457 1.88 -0.82 -3.07
CA TYR A 457 1.26 0.21 -2.23
C TYR A 457 1.01 -0.25 -0.78
N LEU A 458 1.66 -1.33 -0.34
CA LEU A 458 1.42 -1.97 0.95
C LEU A 458 2.13 -1.33 2.16
N ALA A 459 2.85 -0.21 1.97
CA ALA A 459 3.66 0.40 3.03
C ALA A 459 2.87 0.63 4.33
N GLY A 460 1.72 1.30 4.24
CA GLY A 460 0.86 1.54 5.40
C GLY A 460 0.08 0.31 5.91
N CYS A 461 0.03 -0.79 5.16
CA CYS A 461 -0.51 -2.07 5.63
C CYS A 461 0.51 -2.80 6.51
N VAL A 462 1.78 -2.81 6.10
CA VAL A 462 2.87 -3.51 6.80
C VAL A 462 3.13 -2.93 8.19
N GLU A 463 2.92 -1.63 8.37
CA GLU A 463 3.02 -0.97 9.68
C GLU A 463 1.93 -1.39 10.68
N GLN A 464 0.87 -2.09 10.22
CA GLN A 464 -0.24 -2.47 11.10
C GLN A 464 0.11 -3.69 11.97
N PRO A 465 -0.27 -3.66 13.27
CA PRO A 465 -0.05 -4.80 14.15
C PRO A 465 -0.68 -6.08 13.60
N GLY A 466 0.09 -7.18 13.61
CA GLY A 466 -0.41 -8.47 13.15
C GLY A 466 -0.49 -8.64 11.62
N PHE A 467 -0.04 -7.66 10.82
CA PHE A 467 -0.07 -7.73 9.35
C PHE A 467 0.44 -9.08 8.82
N LEU A 468 1.66 -9.48 9.21
CA LEU A 468 2.28 -10.70 8.72
C LEU A 468 1.49 -11.95 9.10
N ALA A 469 0.99 -12.03 10.35
CA ALA A 469 0.21 -13.17 10.81
C ALA A 469 -1.11 -13.30 10.03
N THR A 470 -1.82 -12.19 9.83
CA THR A 470 -3.07 -12.14 9.07
C THR A 470 -2.86 -12.54 7.61
N VAL A 471 -1.84 -11.99 6.96
CA VAL A 471 -1.52 -12.29 5.54
C VAL A 471 -1.08 -13.74 5.39
N THR A 472 -0.13 -14.22 6.20
CA THR A 472 0.34 -15.61 6.14
C THR A 472 -0.80 -16.60 6.34
N ARG A 473 -1.67 -16.38 7.33
CA ARG A 473 -2.86 -17.22 7.55
C ARG A 473 -3.77 -17.26 6.33
N ALA A 474 -4.09 -16.09 5.75
CA ALA A 474 -5.01 -16.02 4.62
C ALA A 474 -4.47 -16.74 3.37
N TYR A 475 -3.19 -16.59 3.06
CA TYR A 475 -2.57 -17.32 1.96
C TYR A 475 -2.50 -18.83 2.21
N ASN A 476 -2.25 -19.25 3.45
CA ASN A 476 -2.21 -20.67 3.81
C ASN A 476 -3.59 -21.32 3.73
N GLU A 477 -4.63 -20.66 4.24
CA GLU A 477 -6.02 -21.11 4.13
C GLU A 477 -6.51 -21.15 2.67
N ALA A 478 -6.01 -20.23 1.83
CA ALA A 478 -6.26 -20.24 0.39
C ALA A 478 -5.43 -21.28 -0.39
N GLY A 479 -4.53 -22.02 0.27
CA GLY A 479 -3.65 -23.00 -0.38
C GLY A 479 -2.64 -22.38 -1.35
N ARG A 480 -2.18 -21.15 -1.08
CA ARG A 480 -1.29 -20.35 -1.95
C ARG A 480 0.08 -20.00 -1.33
N PRO A 481 0.85 -20.98 -0.81
CA PRO A 481 2.12 -20.70 -0.16
C PRO A 481 3.21 -20.18 -1.11
N ILE A 482 3.15 -20.53 -2.41
CA ILE A 482 4.11 -20.05 -3.42
C ILE A 482 3.92 -18.55 -3.66
N GLU A 483 2.68 -18.11 -3.81
CA GLU A 483 2.31 -16.71 -3.98
C GLU A 483 2.65 -15.89 -2.74
N LEU A 484 2.46 -16.47 -1.54
CA LEU A 484 2.90 -15.83 -0.28
C LEU A 484 4.41 -15.58 -0.29
N VAL A 485 5.23 -16.59 -0.61
CA VAL A 485 6.68 -16.44 -0.69
C VAL A 485 7.07 -15.36 -1.70
N LYS A 486 6.42 -15.31 -2.88
CA LYS A 486 6.64 -14.26 -3.88
C LYS A 486 6.29 -12.87 -3.35
N LEU A 487 5.14 -12.73 -2.70
CA LEU A 487 4.70 -11.46 -2.08
C LEU A 487 5.74 -10.99 -1.05
N LEU A 488 6.06 -11.82 -0.05
CA LEU A 488 6.99 -11.46 1.02
C LEU A 488 8.39 -11.14 0.49
N THR A 489 8.87 -11.87 -0.52
CA THR A 489 10.15 -11.58 -1.18
C THR A 489 10.14 -10.20 -1.83
N SER A 490 9.04 -9.82 -2.47
CA SER A 490 8.90 -8.49 -3.09
C SER A 490 8.83 -7.36 -2.06
N LEU A 491 8.38 -7.64 -0.83
CA LEU A 491 8.34 -6.69 0.27
C LEU A 491 9.73 -6.42 0.85
N ILE A 492 10.58 -7.45 1.00
CA ILE A 492 11.95 -7.29 1.56
C ILE A 492 12.81 -6.32 0.75
N GLY A 493 12.58 -6.22 -0.57
CA GLY A 493 13.28 -5.28 -1.44
C GLY A 493 12.88 -3.81 -1.24
N ARG A 494 11.90 -3.52 -0.38
CA ARG A 494 11.36 -2.16 -0.17
C ARG A 494 11.99 -1.52 1.07
N SER A 495 12.46 -0.28 0.93
CA SER A 495 13.09 0.47 2.03
C SER A 495 12.16 0.65 3.24
N TRP A 496 10.86 0.82 3.01
CA TRP A 496 9.86 0.99 4.06
C TRP A 496 9.54 -0.29 4.83
N ALA A 497 9.93 -1.48 4.33
CA ALA A 497 9.72 -2.75 5.01
C ALA A 497 10.89 -3.14 5.94
N ALA A 498 11.92 -2.29 6.05
CA ALA A 498 13.16 -2.60 6.77
C ALA A 498 12.92 -2.95 8.25
N SER A 499 11.94 -2.32 8.90
CA SER A 499 11.62 -2.55 10.32
C SER A 499 11.04 -3.93 10.61
N VAL A 500 10.33 -4.52 9.65
CA VAL A 500 9.72 -5.86 9.77
C VAL A 500 10.49 -6.92 8.98
N ALA A 501 11.60 -6.54 8.36
CA ALA A 501 12.36 -7.40 7.47
C ALA A 501 12.75 -8.73 8.17
N PRO A 502 13.27 -8.76 9.41
CA PRO A 502 13.62 -10.02 10.07
C PRO A 502 12.46 -11.03 10.10
N GLU A 503 11.25 -10.57 10.42
CA GLU A 503 10.05 -11.40 10.47
C GLU A 503 9.63 -11.87 9.06
N LEU A 504 9.76 -11.03 8.04
CA LEU A 504 9.50 -11.41 6.65
C LEU A 504 10.46 -12.53 6.20
N TYR A 505 11.76 -12.39 6.47
CA TYR A 505 12.74 -13.43 6.17
C TYR A 505 12.38 -14.76 6.86
N VAL A 506 12.06 -14.72 8.16
CA VAL A 506 11.65 -15.92 8.91
C VAL A 506 10.45 -16.60 8.23
N SER A 507 9.41 -15.83 7.92
CA SER A 507 8.20 -16.36 7.28
C SER A 507 8.45 -16.92 5.89
N ILE A 508 9.34 -16.31 5.09
CA ILE A 508 9.75 -16.87 3.79
C ILE A 508 10.44 -18.22 3.97
N VAL A 509 11.38 -18.35 4.91
CA VAL A 509 12.08 -19.63 5.13
C VAL A 509 11.09 -20.70 5.60
N ASP A 510 10.18 -20.36 6.53
CA ASP A 510 9.17 -21.31 7.02
C ASP A 510 8.28 -21.84 5.89
N ASN A 511 7.80 -20.97 5.02
CA ASN A 511 6.93 -21.36 3.91
C ASN A 511 7.71 -22.05 2.77
N ALA A 512 8.96 -21.63 2.50
CA ALA A 512 9.82 -22.27 1.50
C ALA A 512 10.19 -23.71 1.91
N GLU A 513 10.52 -23.94 3.18
CA GLU A 513 10.78 -25.29 3.71
C GLU A 513 9.52 -26.18 3.64
N LEU A 514 8.34 -25.63 3.95
CA LEU A 514 7.07 -26.37 3.91
C LEU A 514 6.75 -26.92 2.50
N ILE A 515 7.04 -26.14 1.46
CA ILE A 515 6.80 -26.54 0.05
C ILE A 515 8.01 -27.28 -0.58
N GLY A 516 9.09 -27.49 0.18
CA GLY A 516 10.32 -28.13 -0.32
C GLY A 516 11.16 -27.26 -1.26
N ASP A 517 10.94 -25.94 -1.33
CA ASP A 517 11.77 -25.00 -2.09
C ASP A 517 13.06 -24.67 -1.33
N THR A 518 13.96 -25.66 -1.32
CA THR A 518 15.27 -25.58 -0.65
C THR A 518 16.16 -24.48 -1.23
N ALA A 519 16.01 -24.13 -2.51
CA ALA A 519 16.79 -23.08 -3.16
C ALA A 519 16.42 -21.70 -2.62
N THR A 520 15.13 -21.40 -2.49
CA THR A 520 14.67 -20.15 -1.89
C THR A 520 14.98 -20.10 -0.41
N ALA A 521 14.81 -21.20 0.33
CA ALA A 521 15.18 -21.29 1.74
C ALA A 521 16.68 -21.02 1.96
N GLU A 522 17.57 -21.67 1.22
CA GLU A 522 19.02 -21.47 1.33
C GLU A 522 19.43 -20.01 1.07
N ARG A 523 18.92 -19.43 -0.03
CA ARG A 523 19.23 -18.03 -0.41
C ARG A 523 18.76 -17.05 0.67
N THR A 524 17.55 -17.26 1.19
CA THR A 524 16.92 -16.40 2.19
C THR A 524 17.65 -16.49 3.54
N LEU A 525 18.03 -17.71 3.96
CA LEU A 525 18.82 -17.95 5.17
C LEU A 525 20.19 -17.25 5.11
N LYS A 526 20.91 -17.39 3.99
CA LYS A 526 22.19 -16.69 3.79
C LYS A 526 22.05 -15.18 3.91
N ALA A 527 21.07 -14.61 3.20
CA ALA A 527 20.81 -13.18 3.26
C ALA A 527 20.45 -12.71 4.67
N PHE A 528 19.61 -13.47 5.38
CA PHE A 528 19.26 -13.18 6.78
C PHE A 528 20.49 -13.14 7.69
N LEU A 529 21.38 -14.13 7.59
CA LEU A 529 22.57 -14.23 8.46
C LEU A 529 23.59 -13.12 8.19
N VAL A 530 23.66 -12.62 6.96
CA VAL A 530 24.50 -11.46 6.60
C VAL A 530 23.91 -10.16 7.13
N MET A 531 22.60 -9.96 6.96
CA MET A 531 21.92 -8.71 7.32
C MET A 531 21.63 -8.59 8.82
N PHE A 532 21.38 -9.71 9.50
CA PHE A 532 20.91 -9.76 10.89
C PHE A 532 21.73 -10.73 11.76
N PRO A 533 23.07 -10.61 11.81
CA PRO A 533 23.93 -11.58 12.51
C PRO A 533 23.70 -11.66 14.03
N ALA A 534 23.22 -10.57 14.65
CA ALA A 534 22.94 -10.49 16.08
C ALA A 534 21.48 -10.75 16.46
N HIS A 535 20.61 -11.09 15.49
CA HIS A 535 19.19 -11.30 15.77
C HIS A 535 18.95 -12.59 16.58
N ARG A 536 17.92 -12.61 17.43
CA ARG A 536 17.59 -13.76 18.29
C ARG A 536 17.41 -15.09 17.54
N GLN A 537 16.96 -15.01 16.28
CA GLN A 537 16.76 -16.16 15.39
C GLN A 537 18.03 -16.57 14.62
N ALA A 538 19.13 -15.81 14.68
CA ALA A 538 20.33 -16.10 13.88
C ALA A 538 20.89 -17.51 14.14
N ARG A 539 20.86 -17.99 15.39
CA ARG A 539 21.29 -19.36 15.73
C ARG A 539 20.39 -20.41 15.07
N LEU A 540 19.07 -20.25 15.16
CA LEU A 540 18.12 -21.16 14.48
C LEU A 540 18.32 -21.16 12.97
N MET A 541 18.48 -19.98 12.37
CA MET A 541 18.68 -19.84 10.93
C MET A 541 20.00 -20.49 10.48
N THR A 542 21.06 -20.39 11.31
CA THR A 542 22.31 -21.11 11.08
C THR A 542 22.11 -22.62 11.12
N GLU A 543 21.36 -23.12 12.11
CA GLU A 543 21.04 -24.55 12.24
C GLU A 543 20.22 -25.07 11.05
N ARG A 544 19.23 -24.31 10.58
CA ARG A 544 18.42 -24.63 9.38
C ARG A 544 19.27 -24.67 8.12
N LEU A 545 20.17 -23.70 7.93
CA LEU A 545 21.10 -23.70 6.80
C LEU A 545 22.00 -24.94 6.80
N GLY A 546 22.49 -25.34 7.99
CA GLY A 546 23.23 -26.59 8.16
C GLY A 546 22.42 -27.83 7.76
N SER A 547 21.11 -27.86 8.06
CA SER A 547 20.22 -28.94 7.62
C SER A 547 20.07 -29.01 6.11
N ILE A 548 19.97 -27.86 5.42
CA ILE A 548 19.92 -27.82 3.95
C ILE A 548 21.23 -28.34 3.35
N TYR A 549 22.39 -27.96 3.90
CA TYR A 549 23.67 -28.48 3.44
C TYR A 549 23.84 -29.97 3.69
N PHE A 550 23.33 -30.47 4.82
CA PHE A 550 23.37 -31.89 5.09
C PHE A 550 22.56 -32.69 4.09
N ALA A 551 21.33 -32.24 3.79
CA ALA A 551 20.47 -32.87 2.79
C ALA A 551 21.08 -32.85 1.38
N ALA A 552 21.90 -31.84 1.09
CA ALA A 552 22.65 -31.73 -0.18
C ALA A 552 24.02 -32.43 -0.16
N GLU A 553 24.34 -33.22 0.87
CA GLU A 553 25.63 -33.92 1.06
C GLU A 553 26.86 -33.01 1.06
N LYS A 554 26.66 -31.72 1.33
CA LYS A 554 27.69 -30.67 1.38
C LYS A 554 28.38 -30.67 2.76
N HIS A 555 29.06 -31.76 3.10
CA HIS A 555 29.60 -32.01 4.44
C HIS A 555 30.59 -30.94 4.92
N GLN A 556 31.40 -30.38 4.02
CA GLN A 556 32.31 -29.29 4.35
C GLN A 556 31.54 -28.03 4.78
N GLN A 557 30.49 -27.65 4.06
CA GLN A 557 29.64 -26.53 4.41
C GLN A 557 28.84 -26.77 5.71
N VAL A 558 28.41 -28.02 5.99
CA VAL A 558 27.77 -28.36 7.28
C VAL A 558 28.74 -28.09 8.42
N LYS A 559 29.99 -28.54 8.31
CA LYS A 559 31.04 -28.26 9.30
C LYS A 559 31.21 -26.76 9.48
N ASP A 560 31.44 -26.02 8.40
CA ASP A 560 31.72 -24.58 8.48
C ASP A 560 30.55 -23.79 9.10
N THR A 561 29.32 -24.27 8.89
CA THR A 561 28.09 -23.64 9.41
C THR A 561 27.80 -24.02 10.86
N LEU A 562 28.04 -25.27 11.28
CA LEU A 562 27.57 -25.81 12.56
C LEU A 562 28.67 -26.06 13.60
N VAL A 563 29.96 -26.02 13.24
CA VAL A 563 31.06 -26.37 14.17
C VAL A 563 31.08 -25.53 15.46
N TRP A 564 30.48 -24.34 15.44
CA TRP A 564 30.31 -23.50 16.63
C TRP A 564 29.56 -24.23 17.76
N LEU A 565 28.68 -25.18 17.44
CA LEU A 565 27.95 -26.00 18.42
C LEU A 565 28.87 -26.79 19.35
N LEU A 566 30.12 -27.06 18.94
CA LEU A 566 31.09 -27.78 19.75
C LEU A 566 31.84 -26.89 20.75
N LYS A 567 31.64 -25.56 20.70
CA LYS A 567 32.23 -24.62 21.68
C LYS A 567 31.57 -24.80 23.04
N LYS A 568 32.35 -24.58 24.11
CA LYS A 568 31.87 -24.75 25.48
C LYS A 568 30.75 -23.75 25.78
N GLY A 569 29.63 -24.23 26.32
CA GLY A 569 28.49 -23.40 26.73
C GLY A 569 27.46 -23.13 25.63
N GLU A 570 27.75 -23.47 24.38
CA GLU A 570 26.79 -23.37 23.28
C GLU A 570 25.75 -24.49 23.36
N ARG A 571 24.55 -24.23 22.86
CA ARG A 571 23.44 -25.19 22.80
C ARG A 571 22.75 -25.09 21.44
N ALA A 572 22.41 -26.24 20.88
CA ALA A 572 21.58 -26.30 19.69
C ALA A 572 20.12 -25.96 20.05
N GLN A 573 19.45 -25.21 19.19
CA GLN A 573 18.00 -25.01 19.28
C GLN A 573 17.24 -26.23 18.76
N ARG A 574 17.81 -26.95 17.79
CA ARG A 574 17.39 -28.27 17.33
C ARG A 574 18.46 -29.29 17.69
N SER A 575 18.14 -30.25 18.57
CA SER A 575 19.08 -31.31 18.97
C SER A 575 19.66 -32.07 17.78
N GLU A 576 18.87 -32.28 16.73
CA GLU A 576 19.27 -32.91 15.47
C GLU A 576 20.49 -32.23 14.83
N SER A 577 20.72 -30.93 15.05
CA SER A 577 21.89 -30.23 14.50
C SER A 577 23.22 -30.83 14.97
N PHE A 578 23.27 -31.39 16.19
CA PHE A 578 24.44 -32.15 16.65
C PHE A 578 24.65 -33.45 15.87
N TYR A 579 23.57 -34.14 15.52
CA TYR A 579 23.63 -35.34 14.69
C TYR A 579 24.12 -35.02 13.27
N LEU A 580 23.53 -33.99 12.64
CA LEU A 580 23.89 -33.56 11.28
C LEU A 580 25.37 -33.15 11.18
N LEU A 581 25.85 -32.40 12.18
CA LEU A 581 27.25 -32.03 12.31
C LEU A 581 28.12 -33.28 12.55
N GLY A 582 27.73 -34.16 13.46
CA GLY A 582 28.48 -35.36 13.81
C GLY A 582 28.68 -36.29 12.62
N ARG A 583 27.62 -36.56 11.84
CA ARG A 583 27.69 -37.41 10.65
C ARG A 583 28.58 -36.75 9.58
N SER A 584 28.42 -35.45 9.34
CA SER A 584 29.27 -34.75 8.36
C SER A 584 30.75 -34.76 8.74
N LEU A 585 31.07 -34.59 10.04
CA LEU A 585 32.44 -34.69 10.53
C LEU A 585 33.02 -36.09 10.40
N TRP A 586 32.19 -37.14 10.55
CA TRP A 586 32.58 -38.52 10.32
C TRP A 586 32.99 -38.75 8.87
N GLU A 587 32.21 -38.28 7.90
CA GLU A 587 32.56 -38.35 6.47
C GLU A 587 33.87 -37.61 6.14
N LEU A 588 34.08 -36.46 6.80
CA LEU A 588 35.32 -35.68 6.69
C LEU A 588 36.49 -36.30 7.47
N ARG A 589 36.29 -37.46 8.12
CA ARG A 589 37.29 -38.18 8.94
C ARG A 589 37.81 -37.37 10.14
N LEU A 590 37.03 -36.41 10.61
CA LEU A 590 37.34 -35.59 11.79
C LEU A 590 36.81 -36.26 13.06
N TYR A 591 37.36 -37.44 13.37
CA TYR A 591 36.80 -38.37 14.35
C TYR A 591 36.62 -37.77 15.76
N SER A 592 37.57 -36.95 16.25
CA SER A 592 37.45 -36.31 17.58
C SER A 592 36.23 -35.40 17.68
N GLN A 593 35.98 -34.59 16.66
CA GLN A 593 34.83 -33.69 16.63
C GLN A 593 33.54 -34.47 16.36
N ALA A 594 33.58 -35.50 15.50
CA ALA A 594 32.43 -36.36 15.21
C ALA A 594 31.92 -37.06 16.49
N ALA A 595 32.82 -37.68 17.26
CA ALA A 595 32.49 -38.33 18.53
C ALA A 595 31.85 -37.33 19.50
N LYS A 596 32.47 -36.16 19.69
CA LYS A 596 31.94 -35.11 20.58
C LYS A 596 30.55 -34.64 20.16
N SER A 597 30.32 -34.41 18.88
CA SER A 597 29.03 -33.96 18.36
C SER A 597 27.93 -35.01 18.59
N MET A 598 28.22 -36.28 18.31
CA MET A 598 27.27 -37.36 18.53
C MET A 598 26.98 -37.60 20.02
N GLU A 599 27.99 -37.48 20.89
CA GLU A 599 27.80 -37.54 22.35
C GLU A 599 26.88 -36.41 22.86
N LEU A 600 26.99 -35.19 22.30
CA LEU A 600 26.09 -34.08 22.62
C LEU A 600 24.66 -34.32 22.12
N PHE A 601 24.49 -34.92 20.94
CA PHE A 601 23.18 -35.37 20.46
C PHE A 601 22.57 -36.42 21.40
N LEU A 602 23.33 -37.44 21.79
CA LEU A 602 22.88 -38.51 22.68
C LEU A 602 22.53 -38.00 24.08
N ALA A 603 23.25 -36.98 24.58
CA ALA A 603 22.98 -36.33 25.85
C ALA A 603 21.77 -35.38 25.83
N SER A 604 21.24 -35.04 24.65
CA SER A 604 20.08 -34.15 24.53
C SER A 604 18.80 -34.82 25.04
N THR A 605 18.12 -34.16 25.98
CA THR A 605 16.92 -34.67 26.67
C THR A 605 15.60 -34.32 25.99
N SER A 606 15.62 -33.38 25.04
CA SER A 606 14.44 -32.91 24.30
C SER A 606 14.74 -32.86 22.80
N GLY A 607 13.72 -33.13 21.96
CA GLY A 607 13.82 -33.06 20.49
C GLY A 607 14.67 -34.17 19.83
N ARG A 608 15.18 -35.14 20.58
CA ARG A 608 16.02 -36.23 20.06
C ARG A 608 15.17 -37.27 19.33
N ASP A 609 15.28 -37.34 18.00
CA ASP A 609 14.61 -38.37 17.20
C ASP A 609 15.17 -39.78 17.53
N PRO A 610 14.34 -40.69 18.10
CA PRO A 610 14.77 -42.04 18.46
C PRO A 610 15.33 -42.84 17.27
N ARG A 611 14.89 -42.55 16.04
CA ARG A 611 15.33 -43.25 14.83
C ARG A 611 16.80 -43.00 14.51
N LEU A 612 17.34 -41.86 14.95
CA LEU A 612 18.73 -41.46 14.73
C LEU A 612 19.66 -41.96 15.84
N VAL A 613 19.12 -42.37 17.00
CA VAL A 613 19.91 -42.74 18.17
C VAL A 613 20.85 -43.93 17.92
N PRO A 614 20.41 -45.04 17.28
CA PRO A 614 21.32 -46.12 16.93
C PRO A 614 22.47 -45.63 16.05
N ASP A 615 22.20 -44.84 15.02
CA ASP A 615 23.27 -44.33 14.15
C ASP A 615 24.24 -43.40 14.90
N ALA A 616 23.73 -42.53 15.77
CA ALA A 616 24.58 -41.68 16.59
C ALA A 616 25.53 -42.47 17.50
N TYR A 617 25.06 -43.55 18.13
CA TYR A 617 25.94 -44.45 18.91
C TYR A 617 26.99 -45.14 18.02
N TYR A 618 26.58 -45.58 16.82
CA TYR A 618 27.49 -46.20 15.88
C TYR A 618 28.61 -45.25 15.45
N VAL A 619 28.26 -44.03 15.04
CA VAL A 619 29.22 -43.01 14.61
C VAL A 619 30.10 -42.57 15.78
N ALA A 620 29.53 -42.34 16.97
CA ALA A 620 30.30 -41.98 18.16
C ALA A 620 31.32 -43.07 18.55
N GLY A 621 30.85 -44.32 18.64
CA GLY A 621 31.70 -45.45 19.01
C GLY A 621 32.78 -45.73 17.97
N SER A 622 32.44 -45.70 16.68
CA SER A 622 33.40 -45.90 15.58
C SER A 622 34.43 -44.77 15.50
N ALA A 623 34.02 -43.53 15.80
CA ALA A 623 34.93 -42.39 15.90
C ALA A 623 35.90 -42.54 17.08
N ARG A 624 35.43 -42.99 18.25
CA ARG A 624 36.29 -43.30 19.40
C ARG A 624 37.25 -44.45 19.10
N GLU A 625 36.78 -45.51 18.44
CA GLU A 625 37.63 -46.63 18.00
C GLU A 625 38.74 -46.15 17.06
N SER A 626 38.40 -45.28 16.09
CA SER A 626 39.34 -44.71 15.12
C SER A 626 40.40 -43.81 15.77
N LEU A 627 40.09 -43.24 16.94
CA LEU A 627 41.04 -42.47 17.77
C LEU A 627 41.89 -43.36 18.69
N GLY A 628 41.67 -44.68 18.69
CA GLY A 628 42.32 -45.63 19.61
C GLY A 628 41.69 -45.70 21.00
N ASP A 629 40.64 -44.92 21.28
CA ASP A 629 39.90 -44.91 22.55
C ASP A 629 38.88 -46.06 22.59
N ARG A 630 39.41 -47.29 22.62
CA ARG A 630 38.64 -48.53 22.57
C ARG A 630 37.73 -48.70 23.79
N LYS A 631 38.15 -48.20 24.96
CA LYS A 631 37.33 -48.24 26.19
C LYS A 631 36.07 -47.38 26.05
N ALA A 632 36.19 -46.15 25.56
CA ALA A 632 35.02 -45.30 25.33
C ALA A 632 34.13 -45.85 24.21
N ALA A 633 34.73 -46.38 23.13
CA ALA A 633 34.01 -47.02 22.04
C ALA A 633 33.16 -48.21 22.54
N LEU A 634 33.76 -49.08 23.35
CA LEU A 634 33.07 -50.22 23.95
C LEU A 634 31.87 -49.78 24.79
N LYS A 635 32.04 -48.76 25.63
CA LYS A 635 30.96 -48.20 26.46
C LYS A 635 29.78 -47.69 25.62
N LEU A 636 30.06 -47.06 24.48
CA LEU A 636 29.04 -46.54 23.57
C LEU A 636 28.28 -47.68 22.87
N PHE A 637 28.98 -48.71 22.39
CA PHE A 637 28.32 -49.86 21.74
C PHE A 637 27.51 -50.71 22.72
N GLU A 638 28.00 -50.92 23.94
CA GLU A 638 27.24 -51.61 24.99
C GLU A 638 25.99 -50.82 25.41
N ALA A 639 26.05 -49.49 25.43
CA ALA A 639 24.87 -48.65 25.64
C ALA A 639 23.87 -48.81 24.50
N ALA A 640 24.33 -48.92 23.25
CA ALA A 640 23.48 -49.12 22.08
C ALA A 640 22.76 -50.48 22.05
N LEU A 641 23.37 -51.53 22.62
CA LEU A 641 22.76 -52.85 22.76
C LEU A 641 21.54 -52.86 23.70
N LYS A 642 21.45 -51.90 24.62
CA LYS A 642 20.34 -51.75 25.56
C LYS A 642 19.12 -51.04 24.95
N ILE A 643 19.24 -50.54 23.71
CA ILE A 643 18.13 -49.87 23.01
C ILE A 643 17.13 -50.94 22.54
N PRO A 644 15.85 -50.88 22.95
CA PRO A 644 14.82 -51.79 22.46
C PRO A 644 14.61 -51.65 20.94
N ASP A 645 14.31 -52.76 20.26
CA ASP A 645 14.02 -52.82 18.82
C ASP A 645 15.07 -52.14 17.90
N ASN A 646 16.33 -52.17 18.35
CA ASN A 646 17.45 -51.61 17.60
C ASN A 646 17.76 -52.47 16.35
N LYS A 647 17.45 -51.95 15.16
CA LYS A 647 17.75 -52.63 13.88
C LYS A 647 19.23 -52.92 13.66
N ARG A 648 20.14 -52.22 14.37
CA ARG A 648 21.60 -52.40 14.30
C ARG A 648 22.14 -53.25 15.45
N HIS A 649 21.29 -53.96 16.19
CA HIS A 649 21.70 -54.74 17.37
C HIS A 649 22.80 -55.76 17.05
N GLU A 650 22.69 -56.44 15.91
CA GLU A 650 23.66 -57.44 15.43
C GLU A 650 25.01 -56.81 15.08
N GLU A 651 25.00 -55.67 14.38
CA GLU A 651 26.19 -54.86 14.09
C GLU A 651 26.89 -54.41 15.38
N PHE A 652 26.14 -53.93 16.38
CA PHE A 652 26.70 -53.55 17.68
C PHE A 652 27.28 -54.74 18.43
N THR A 653 26.65 -55.91 18.35
CA THR A 653 27.12 -57.15 18.98
C THR A 653 28.47 -57.54 18.38
N TYR A 654 28.55 -57.51 17.05
CA TYR A 654 29.78 -57.79 16.33
C TYR A 654 30.91 -56.80 16.66
N LYS A 655 30.63 -55.50 16.62
CA LYS A 655 31.61 -54.44 16.96
C LYS A 655 32.12 -54.56 18.40
N THR A 656 31.23 -54.86 19.35
CA THR A 656 31.58 -55.09 20.76
C THR A 656 32.50 -56.32 20.90
N GLY A 657 32.22 -57.39 20.14
CA GLY A 657 33.08 -58.57 20.06
C GLY A 657 34.47 -58.26 19.49
N GLN A 658 34.54 -57.49 18.39
CA GLN A 658 35.80 -57.09 17.76
C GLN A 658 36.69 -56.26 18.70
N ILE A 659 36.11 -55.29 19.42
CA ILE A 659 36.87 -54.49 20.38
C ILE A 659 37.35 -55.35 21.55
N ASN A 660 36.52 -56.22 22.12
CA ASN A 660 36.93 -57.14 23.19
C ASN A 660 38.09 -58.05 22.74
N LEU A 661 38.08 -58.53 21.49
CA LEU A 661 39.16 -59.32 20.95
C LEU A 661 40.47 -58.53 20.86
N LYS A 662 40.41 -57.27 20.40
CA LYS A 662 41.57 -56.37 20.31
C LYS A 662 42.13 -55.96 21.67
N GLU A 663 41.29 -55.93 22.71
CA GLU A 663 41.68 -55.64 24.11
C GLU A 663 42.14 -56.89 24.88
N GLY A 664 42.16 -58.07 24.25
CA GLY A 664 42.59 -59.32 24.89
C GLY A 664 41.52 -60.06 25.69
N ASN A 665 40.28 -59.56 25.71
CA ASN A 665 39.12 -60.19 26.34
C ASN A 665 38.54 -61.31 25.44
N THR A 666 39.38 -62.27 25.04
CA THR A 666 39.06 -63.30 24.05
C THR A 666 37.83 -64.12 24.42
N ARG A 667 37.63 -64.43 25.71
CA ARG A 667 36.45 -65.16 26.18
C ARG A 667 35.15 -64.41 25.87
N ARG A 668 35.09 -63.13 26.24
CA ARG A 668 33.91 -62.29 26.00
C ARG A 668 33.65 -62.07 24.51
N ALA A 669 34.72 -61.92 23.72
CA ALA A 669 34.62 -61.81 22.27
C ALA A 669 34.03 -63.09 21.65
N LYS A 670 34.51 -64.28 22.05
CA LYS A 670 33.95 -65.57 21.61
C LYS A 670 32.46 -65.68 21.95
N ASP A 671 32.06 -65.34 23.19
CA ASP A 671 30.65 -65.42 23.60
C ASP A 671 29.75 -64.54 22.72
N LEU A 672 30.18 -63.31 22.41
CA LEU A 672 29.43 -62.38 21.56
C LEU A 672 29.35 -62.86 20.10
N PHE A 673 30.43 -63.39 19.54
CA PHE A 673 30.42 -63.92 18.18
C PHE A 673 29.61 -65.22 18.07
N ASP A 674 29.68 -66.11 19.06
CA ASP A 674 28.90 -67.35 19.09
C ASP A 674 27.40 -67.06 19.23
N GLN A 675 27.04 -66.10 20.09
CA GLN A 675 25.67 -65.59 20.19
C GLN A 675 25.17 -65.07 18.85
N LEU A 676 25.99 -64.28 18.14
CA LEU A 676 25.62 -63.70 16.85
C LEU A 676 25.54 -64.75 15.73
N ALA A 677 26.43 -65.73 15.72
CA ALA A 677 26.44 -66.82 14.73
C ALA A 677 25.23 -67.76 14.87
N LYS A 678 24.80 -68.06 16.11
CA LYS A 678 23.69 -68.98 16.39
C LYS A 678 22.32 -68.31 16.34
N ASN A 679 22.22 -67.08 16.86
CA ASN A 679 20.94 -66.41 17.12
C ASN A 679 20.73 -65.15 16.27
N GLY A 680 21.70 -64.75 15.44
CA GLY A 680 21.55 -63.65 14.50
C GLY A 680 20.45 -63.92 13.48
N LYS A 681 19.84 -62.87 12.94
CA LYS A 681 18.80 -62.92 11.91
C LYS A 681 19.35 -62.51 10.54
N ASP A 682 20.41 -61.70 10.51
CA ASP A 682 21.05 -61.26 9.28
C ASP A 682 22.17 -62.25 8.87
N PRO A 683 22.07 -62.89 7.68
CA PRO A 683 23.07 -63.84 7.20
C PRO A 683 24.49 -63.27 7.10
N ASP A 684 24.63 -61.97 6.81
CA ASP A 684 25.94 -61.35 6.65
C ASP A 684 26.64 -61.20 8.01
N TRP A 685 25.90 -60.80 9.05
CA TRP A 685 26.44 -60.70 10.41
C TRP A 685 26.76 -62.08 11.01
N GLN A 686 25.94 -63.09 10.75
CA GLN A 686 26.25 -64.48 11.12
C GLN A 686 27.57 -64.95 10.48
N LYS A 687 27.74 -64.70 9.18
CA LYS A 687 28.95 -65.08 8.44
C LYS A 687 30.20 -64.36 8.97
N LEU A 688 30.10 -63.06 9.21
CA LEU A 688 31.20 -62.28 9.79
C LEU A 688 31.58 -62.77 11.19
N ALA A 689 30.59 -63.18 12.00
CA ALA A 689 30.81 -63.75 13.33
C ALA A 689 31.53 -65.12 13.25
N LEU A 690 31.10 -66.01 12.35
CA LEU A 690 31.74 -67.31 12.11
C LEU A 690 33.21 -67.15 11.65
N GLN A 691 33.46 -66.21 10.73
CA GLN A 691 34.83 -65.88 10.31
C GLN A 691 35.69 -65.38 11.47
N ALA A 692 35.13 -64.53 12.32
CA ALA A 692 35.82 -64.05 13.52
C ALA A 692 36.13 -65.20 14.49
N LEU A 693 35.20 -66.13 14.73
CA LEU A 693 35.42 -67.32 15.57
C LEU A 693 36.55 -68.20 15.03
N ASN A 694 36.50 -68.54 13.73
CA ASN A 694 37.54 -69.35 13.09
C ASN A 694 38.92 -68.68 13.16
N SER A 695 38.99 -67.34 13.09
CA SER A 695 40.25 -66.59 13.23
C SER A 695 40.83 -66.65 14.65
N ILE A 696 39.98 -66.81 15.67
CA ILE A 696 40.41 -66.96 17.06
C ILE A 696 40.91 -68.39 17.30
N GLU A 697 40.29 -69.39 16.68
CA GLU A 697 40.66 -70.81 16.80
C GLU A 697 41.93 -71.18 16.03
N SER A 698 42.22 -70.47 14.94
CA SER A 698 43.42 -70.69 14.11
C SER A 698 44.69 -69.99 14.63
N LYS A 699 44.61 -69.15 15.68
CA LYS A 699 45.79 -68.63 16.37
C LYS A 699 46.21 -69.60 17.49
N PRO A 700 47.37 -70.28 17.39
CA PRO A 700 47.84 -71.14 18.48
C PRO A 700 48.16 -70.29 19.70
N SER A 701 47.76 -70.78 20.88
CA SER A 701 48.11 -70.20 22.19
C SER A 701 49.63 -70.02 22.26
N PRO A 702 50.17 -68.83 22.61
CA PRO A 702 51.60 -68.73 22.92
C PRO A 702 51.88 -69.54 24.21
N PRO A 703 53.05 -70.20 24.31
CA PRO A 703 53.44 -70.98 25.47
C PRO A 703 53.55 -70.15 26.76
#